data_AF-A0A9W8DEQ8-F1
#
_entry.id   AF-A0A9W8DEQ8-F1
#
_cell.length_a   1.000
_cell.length_b   1.000
_cell.length_c   1.000
_cell.angle_alpha   90.00
_cell.angle_beta   90.00
_cell.angle_gamma   90.00
#
_symmetry.space_group_name_H-M   'P 1'
#
loop_
_entity.id
_entity.type
_entity.pdbx_description
1 polymer ?
#
loop_
_entity_poly.entity_id
_entity_poly.type
_entity_poly.pdbx_seq_one_letter_code
_entity_poly.pdbx_strand_id
1 'polypeptide(L)'
;MVLDTCTALGPANPIAFVHDVGAGGLSNALTELVHDSGLGAEIEIRDVPSADAALSPMEIWCNESQERYVLAVAPENLPAFERIAKRERCPFAVVGTAMAELRLRVTDRLLGGHVIDMPMDVLFGKPPKMSRDADSLLAPRVVFDGSLARYLPAASAPGARIRDAVERVLRLPSVASKGFLITIGDRSVTGLVARDPMVGPWQVPVADVAVTCSGYDSSLRTGEAMALGERPAVAVVDAGAASRMAVAESLLNLAAASVPDLSWVKLSANWMAAASHAGEGARLYAAVRALSELCVDLGISVPVGKDSMSMQLRGSGDGAPPVTAPVALVVTAFAAVQNTRATLTPQLQQGGESVLLFADLAGGKRRLGGSALAQVYSRIGAHVPDVEDPAALRAFFNALQQPQMRSSVLAYHDRSDGGLFVTLAEMAFAGHVGIDVDLAPVLSASVSDSEAIETLFNEELGAVLQVTKAQAADVVELLAQAGVPAVQIGTVGCTLADGTDAVRFRAGHSVLFEATRSSLWSMWAETSFRMQSLRDHPQCAAEEFQLLQTDADRGLRYSLTFDPSQMAALIPPEPSAGGSRPRVAVLREQGVNSHAEMAYAFYQAGFDAVDVHMTDVLAERVDLAQFVGLAAVGGFSYGDVLGAGAGWAKSILLSPHARAQFAAFFQRSDTFALG
;
A
#
# COMPACT_ATOMS: atom_id res chain seq x y z
N MET A 1 4.07 -7.16 20.16
CA MET A 1 4.90 -7.98 21.08
C MET A 1 4.14 -9.02 21.90
N VAL A 2 3.09 -8.69 22.67
CA VAL A 2 2.35 -9.71 23.46
C VAL A 2 1.73 -10.76 22.54
N LEU A 3 0.95 -10.33 21.54
CA LEU A 3 0.35 -11.23 20.56
C LEU A 3 1.42 -12.04 19.81
N ASP A 4 2.52 -11.41 19.39
CA ASP A 4 3.64 -12.10 18.72
C ASP A 4 4.24 -13.20 19.60
N THR A 5 4.51 -12.90 20.87
CA THR A 5 5.08 -13.86 21.83
C THR A 5 4.11 -15.01 22.06
N CYS A 6 2.82 -14.73 22.26
CA CYS A 6 1.80 -15.77 22.42
C CYS A 6 1.71 -16.67 21.17
N THR A 7 1.76 -16.09 19.97
CA THR A 7 1.69 -16.82 18.71
C THR A 7 2.95 -17.66 18.46
N ALA A 8 4.12 -17.13 18.82
CA ALA A 8 5.41 -17.83 18.70
C ALA A 8 5.52 -19.07 19.60
N LEU A 9 4.68 -19.20 20.64
CA LEU A 9 4.58 -20.43 21.45
C LEU A 9 3.89 -21.59 20.71
N GLY A 10 3.34 -21.37 19.52
CA GLY A 10 2.74 -22.41 18.69
C GLY A 10 1.57 -23.10 19.42
N PRO A 11 1.59 -24.44 19.57
CA PRO A 11 0.54 -25.16 20.31
C PRO A 11 0.36 -24.74 21.77
N ALA A 12 1.35 -24.05 22.36
CA ALA A 12 1.28 -23.52 23.72
C ALA A 12 0.80 -22.05 23.78
N ASN A 13 0.22 -21.53 22.69
CA ASN A 13 -0.39 -20.20 22.67
C ASN A 13 -1.49 -20.11 23.75
N PRO A 14 -1.39 -19.18 24.72
CA PRO A 14 -2.38 -19.05 25.79
C PRO A 14 -3.71 -18.45 25.32
N ILE A 15 -3.74 -17.80 24.14
CA ILE A 15 -4.91 -17.11 23.60
C ILE A 15 -5.79 -18.11 22.86
N ALA A 16 -7.02 -18.31 23.35
CA ALA A 16 -8.02 -19.13 22.68
C ALA A 16 -8.79 -18.35 21.61
N PHE A 17 -9.05 -17.07 21.87
CA PHE A 17 -9.76 -16.16 20.96
C PHE A 17 -9.28 -14.73 21.20
N VAL A 18 -9.22 -13.92 20.14
CA VAL A 18 -8.90 -12.49 20.22
C VAL A 18 -9.78 -11.71 19.25
N HIS A 19 -10.22 -10.53 19.67
CA HIS A 19 -10.99 -9.59 18.84
C HIS A 19 -10.51 -8.17 19.10
N ASP A 20 -10.52 -7.32 18.07
CA ASP A 20 -10.22 -5.90 18.21
C ASP A 20 -11.37 -5.14 18.88
N VAL A 21 -11.05 -4.00 19.50
CA VAL A 21 -12.06 -3.10 20.06
C VAL A 21 -12.14 -1.85 19.19
N GLY A 22 -13.22 -1.74 18.41
CA GLY A 22 -13.49 -0.62 17.52
C GLY A 22 -14.79 0.08 17.86
N ALA A 23 -15.71 0.14 16.88
CA ALA A 23 -17.00 0.80 17.02
C ALA A 23 -17.85 0.16 18.13
N GLY A 24 -18.47 0.99 18.97
CA GLY A 24 -19.24 0.53 20.14
C GLY A 24 -18.40 0.05 21.33
N GLY A 25 -17.06 0.03 21.22
CA GLY A 25 -16.19 -0.29 22.35
C GLY A 25 -16.35 -1.71 22.89
N LEU A 26 -16.26 -1.87 24.21
CA LEU A 26 -16.40 -3.17 24.87
C LEU A 26 -17.80 -3.75 24.72
N SER A 27 -18.82 -2.88 24.58
CA SER A 27 -20.20 -3.29 24.38
C SER A 27 -20.39 -4.17 23.15
N ASN A 28 -19.61 -3.93 22.10
CA ASN A 28 -19.59 -4.76 20.90
C ASN A 28 -18.57 -5.89 21.06
N ALA A 29 -17.30 -5.56 21.31
CA ALA A 29 -16.20 -6.52 21.23
C ALA A 29 -16.31 -7.70 22.22
N LEU A 30 -16.64 -7.45 23.50
CA LEU A 30 -16.78 -8.53 24.48
C LEU A 30 -18.01 -9.39 24.22
N THR A 31 -19.10 -8.79 23.75
CA THR A 31 -20.34 -9.51 23.53
C THR A 31 -20.28 -10.36 22.26
N GLU A 32 -19.65 -9.87 21.19
CA GLU A 32 -19.35 -10.65 19.98
C GLU A 32 -18.43 -11.84 20.29
N LEU A 33 -17.34 -11.62 21.04
CA LEU A 33 -16.39 -12.68 21.41
C LEU A 33 -17.08 -13.88 22.08
N VAL A 34 -17.97 -13.62 23.04
CA VAL A 34 -18.69 -14.72 23.73
C VAL A 34 -19.85 -15.26 22.91
N HIS A 35 -20.53 -14.42 22.12
CA HIS A 35 -21.62 -14.84 21.24
C HIS A 35 -21.13 -15.82 20.15
N ASP A 36 -20.02 -15.51 19.49
CA ASP A 36 -19.42 -16.35 18.45
C ASP A 36 -18.92 -17.70 18.99
N SER A 37 -18.65 -17.75 20.31
CA SER A 37 -18.31 -18.98 21.03
C SER A 37 -19.54 -19.75 21.56
N GLY A 38 -20.75 -19.23 21.35
CA GLY A 38 -21.99 -19.84 21.86
C GLY A 38 -22.12 -19.77 23.39
N LEU A 39 -21.61 -18.71 24.02
CA LEU A 39 -21.56 -18.52 25.47
C LEU A 39 -22.22 -17.19 25.89
N GLY A 40 -22.57 -17.08 27.17
CA GLY A 40 -22.84 -15.81 27.83
C GLY A 40 -21.62 -15.31 28.61
N ALA A 41 -21.79 -14.27 29.43
CA ALA A 41 -20.70 -13.70 30.20
C ALA A 41 -21.17 -13.07 31.51
N GLU A 42 -20.33 -13.17 32.53
CA GLU A 42 -20.41 -12.37 33.74
C GLU A 42 -19.17 -11.48 33.84
N ILE A 43 -19.39 -10.16 33.89
CA ILE A 43 -18.36 -9.13 33.76
C ILE A 43 -18.49 -8.15 34.91
N GLU A 44 -17.38 -7.79 35.55
CA GLU A 44 -17.32 -6.69 36.52
C GLU A 44 -16.78 -5.44 35.86
N ILE A 45 -17.63 -4.43 35.68
CA ILE A 45 -17.27 -3.22 34.94
C ILE A 45 -16.17 -2.42 35.63
N ARG A 46 -16.02 -2.55 36.96
CA ARG A 46 -14.99 -1.86 37.73
C ARG A 46 -13.61 -2.52 37.66
N ASP A 47 -13.50 -3.68 37.01
CA ASP A 47 -12.21 -4.30 36.70
C ASP A 47 -11.66 -3.86 35.34
N VAL A 48 -12.45 -3.15 34.52
CA VAL A 48 -11.99 -2.49 33.29
C VAL A 48 -11.04 -1.34 33.66
N PRO A 49 -9.80 -1.32 33.14
CA PRO A 49 -8.88 -0.22 33.39
C PRO A 49 -9.46 1.10 32.88
N SER A 50 -9.51 2.12 33.75
CA SER A 50 -9.97 3.46 33.40
C SER A 50 -8.98 4.51 33.87
N ALA A 51 -8.67 5.47 33.01
CA ALA A 51 -7.90 6.67 33.36
C ALA A 51 -8.77 7.75 34.01
N ASP A 52 -10.10 7.65 33.88
CA ASP A 52 -11.07 8.58 34.45
C ASP A 52 -12.10 7.81 35.31
N ALA A 53 -12.02 8.03 36.63
CA ALA A 53 -12.92 7.38 37.58
C ALA A 53 -14.34 7.98 37.58
N ALA A 54 -14.55 9.14 36.93
CA ALA A 54 -15.85 9.80 36.87
C ALA A 54 -16.79 9.21 35.80
N LEU A 55 -16.27 8.37 34.91
CA LEU A 55 -17.06 7.78 33.83
C LEU A 55 -18.22 6.94 34.38
N SER A 56 -19.40 7.17 33.80
CA SER A 56 -20.58 6.36 34.01
C SER A 56 -20.36 4.93 33.48
N PRO A 57 -21.17 3.95 33.92
CA PRO A 57 -21.10 2.59 33.38
C PRO A 57 -21.23 2.54 31.85
N MET A 58 -22.12 3.34 31.29
CA MET A 58 -22.31 3.45 29.84
C MET A 58 -21.05 3.97 29.14
N GLU A 59 -20.40 5.00 29.69
CA GLU A 59 -19.17 5.54 29.10
C GLU A 59 -18.02 4.53 29.20
N ILE A 60 -17.86 3.81 30.32
CA ILE A 60 -16.84 2.75 30.44
C ILE A 60 -17.08 1.63 29.41
N TRP A 61 -18.35 1.25 29.22
CA TRP A 61 -18.73 0.13 28.36
C TRP A 61 -18.69 0.46 26.87
N CYS A 62 -19.12 1.66 26.48
CA CYS A 62 -19.37 2.03 25.08
C CYS A 62 -18.35 3.01 24.49
N ASN A 63 -17.39 3.52 25.26
CA ASN A 63 -16.36 4.39 24.69
C ASN A 63 -15.51 3.64 23.66
N GLU A 64 -15.08 4.38 22.64
CA GLU A 64 -14.24 3.89 21.55
C GLU A 64 -12.75 4.26 21.78
N SER A 65 -12.28 4.21 23.03
CA SER A 65 -10.85 4.37 23.32
C SER A 65 -10.04 3.36 22.51
N GLN A 66 -8.92 3.80 21.95
CA GLN A 66 -8.10 3.05 21.00
C GLN A 66 -7.11 2.10 21.70
N GLU A 67 -6.33 1.36 20.90
CA GLU A 67 -5.28 0.41 21.34
C GLU A 67 -5.76 -0.69 22.30
N ARG A 68 -7.00 -1.18 22.13
CA ARG A 68 -7.60 -2.22 22.96
C ARG A 68 -7.95 -3.48 22.16
N TYR A 69 -7.82 -4.62 22.84
CA TYR A 69 -8.21 -5.95 22.37
C TYR A 69 -8.94 -6.68 23.48
N VAL A 70 -9.86 -7.56 23.12
CA VAL A 70 -10.49 -8.50 24.05
C VAL A 70 -10.00 -9.90 23.74
N LEU A 71 -9.69 -10.68 24.78
CA LEU A 71 -9.10 -12.02 24.64
C LEU A 71 -9.80 -13.03 25.54
N ALA A 72 -9.96 -14.25 25.05
CA ALA A 72 -10.28 -15.42 25.86
C ALA A 72 -9.00 -16.19 26.18
N VAL A 73 -8.74 -16.40 27.47
CA VAL A 73 -7.59 -17.15 27.98
C VAL A 73 -8.09 -18.15 29.02
N ALA A 74 -7.70 -19.42 28.89
CA ALA A 74 -8.05 -20.44 29.87
C ALA A 74 -7.38 -20.14 31.22
N PRO A 75 -8.04 -20.40 32.38
CA PRO A 75 -7.49 -20.08 33.70
C PRO A 75 -6.08 -20.65 33.95
N GLU A 76 -5.80 -21.86 33.48
CA GLU A 76 -4.49 -22.51 33.56
C GLU A 76 -3.39 -21.82 32.74
N ASN A 77 -3.78 -21.10 31.68
CA ASN A 77 -2.87 -20.37 30.79
C ASN A 77 -2.69 -18.90 31.21
N LEU A 78 -3.56 -18.38 32.09
CA LEU A 78 -3.50 -16.99 32.56
C LEU A 78 -2.11 -16.63 33.14
N PRO A 79 -1.47 -17.42 34.02
CA PRO A 79 -0.13 -17.07 34.55
C PRO A 79 0.94 -16.92 33.46
N ALA A 80 0.84 -17.70 32.38
CA ALA A 80 1.74 -17.57 31.24
C ALA A 80 1.50 -16.25 30.49
N PHE A 81 0.24 -15.92 30.21
CA PHE A 81 -0.15 -14.66 29.59
C PHE A 81 0.28 -13.45 30.43
N GLU A 82 0.03 -13.46 31.75
CA GLU A 82 0.41 -12.35 32.63
C GLU A 82 1.91 -12.07 32.60
N ARG A 83 2.72 -13.15 32.59
CA ARG A 83 4.19 -13.03 32.55
C ARG A 83 4.65 -12.38 31.24
N ILE A 84 4.04 -12.73 30.11
CA ILE A 84 4.30 -12.10 28.81
C ILE A 84 3.90 -10.62 28.86
N ALA A 85 2.67 -10.31 29.27
CA ALA A 85 2.17 -8.93 29.33
C ALA A 85 3.00 -8.03 30.25
N LYS A 86 3.36 -8.53 31.45
CA LYS A 86 4.25 -7.84 32.41
C LYS A 86 5.65 -7.61 31.85
N ARG A 87 6.20 -8.59 31.11
CA ARG A 87 7.50 -8.40 30.44
C ARG A 87 7.41 -7.29 29.40
N GLU A 88 6.34 -7.23 28.61
CA GLU A 88 6.16 -6.24 27.54
C GLU A 88 5.60 -4.89 28.01
N ARG A 89 5.31 -4.71 29.32
CA ARG A 89 4.64 -3.52 29.89
C ARG A 89 3.28 -3.23 29.23
N CYS A 90 2.61 -4.28 28.77
CA CYS A 90 1.28 -4.17 28.18
C CYS A 90 0.23 -4.28 29.30
N PRO A 91 -0.52 -3.21 29.60
CA PRO A 91 -1.60 -3.26 30.57
C PRO A 91 -2.68 -4.23 30.13
N PHE A 92 -3.20 -5.03 31.06
CA PHE A 92 -4.33 -5.91 30.83
C PHE A 92 -5.13 -6.05 32.13
N ALA A 93 -6.39 -6.49 32.01
CA ALA A 93 -7.22 -6.85 33.15
C ALA A 93 -8.11 -8.03 32.81
N VAL A 94 -8.35 -8.90 33.79
CA VAL A 94 -9.40 -9.92 33.72
C VAL A 94 -10.69 -9.27 34.18
N VAL A 95 -11.61 -9.03 33.25
CA VAL A 95 -12.84 -8.26 33.51
C VAL A 95 -14.07 -9.13 33.71
N GLY A 96 -13.96 -10.44 33.49
CA GLY A 96 -15.11 -11.34 33.56
C GLY A 96 -14.78 -12.78 33.18
N THR A 97 -15.81 -13.62 33.20
CA THR A 97 -15.74 -15.05 32.85
C THR A 97 -16.84 -15.39 31.83
N ALA A 98 -16.50 -16.20 30.83
CA ALA A 98 -17.47 -16.74 29.89
C ALA A 98 -18.31 -17.84 30.57
N MET A 99 -19.63 -17.81 30.36
CA MET A 99 -20.60 -18.63 31.08
C MET A 99 -21.38 -19.52 30.11
N ALA A 100 -21.76 -20.72 30.56
CA ALA A 100 -22.63 -21.61 29.78
C ALA A 100 -24.08 -21.09 29.70
N GLU A 101 -24.53 -20.31 30.68
CA GLU A 101 -25.82 -19.61 30.61
C GLU A 101 -25.74 -18.52 29.52
N LEU A 102 -26.62 -18.55 28.53
CA LEU A 102 -26.66 -17.62 27.39
C LEU A 102 -27.23 -16.24 27.77
N ARG A 103 -26.59 -15.59 28.73
CA ARG A 103 -27.01 -14.30 29.28
C ARG A 103 -25.79 -13.41 29.51
N LEU A 104 -25.94 -12.12 29.25
CA LEU A 104 -24.93 -11.11 29.56
C LEU A 104 -25.28 -10.45 30.88
N ARG A 105 -24.40 -10.59 31.87
CA ARG A 105 -24.45 -9.88 33.15
C ARG A 105 -23.23 -9.00 33.30
N VAL A 106 -23.45 -7.70 33.44
CA VAL A 106 -22.40 -6.74 33.79
C VAL A 106 -22.72 -6.16 35.16
N THR A 107 -21.91 -6.47 36.15
CA THR A 107 -22.01 -5.95 37.52
C THR A 107 -21.26 -4.63 37.67
N ASP A 108 -21.70 -3.83 38.63
CA ASP A 108 -20.99 -2.64 39.07
C ASP A 108 -20.87 -2.64 40.59
N ARG A 109 -19.66 -2.94 41.08
CA ARG A 109 -19.39 -2.99 42.52
C ARG A 109 -19.52 -1.63 43.22
N LEU A 110 -19.42 -0.52 42.51
CA LEU A 110 -19.57 0.83 43.07
C LEU A 110 -21.04 1.22 43.24
N LEU A 111 -21.88 0.93 42.23
CA LEU A 111 -23.30 1.27 42.25
C LEU A 111 -24.17 0.18 42.89
N GLY A 112 -23.65 -1.04 42.96
CA GLY A 112 -24.37 -2.23 43.40
C GLY A 112 -25.29 -2.80 42.31
N GLY A 113 -25.31 -4.12 42.18
CA GLY A 113 -26.20 -4.83 41.25
C GLY A 113 -25.65 -4.93 39.83
N HIS A 114 -26.58 -5.12 38.88
CA HIS A 114 -26.28 -5.28 37.45
C HIS A 114 -26.61 -4.00 36.69
N VAL A 115 -25.63 -3.47 35.96
CA VAL A 115 -25.84 -2.37 35.00
C VAL A 115 -26.34 -2.89 33.65
N ILE A 116 -26.06 -4.18 33.35
CA ILE A 116 -26.62 -4.91 32.21
C ILE A 116 -27.00 -6.31 32.70
N ASP A 117 -28.24 -6.73 32.43
CA ASP A 117 -28.70 -8.10 32.68
C ASP A 117 -29.75 -8.50 31.64
N MET A 118 -29.30 -9.15 30.57
CA MET A 118 -30.19 -9.52 29.46
C MET A 118 -29.78 -10.82 28.77
N PRO A 119 -30.74 -11.59 28.23
CA PRO A 119 -30.45 -12.74 27.36
C PRO A 119 -29.63 -12.33 26.12
N MET A 120 -28.76 -13.22 25.65
CA MET A 120 -27.94 -12.95 24.45
C MET A 120 -28.79 -12.80 23.17
N ASP A 121 -29.93 -13.48 23.08
CA ASP A 121 -30.84 -13.41 21.93
C ASP A 121 -31.60 -12.07 21.84
N VAL A 122 -31.78 -11.39 22.97
CA VAL A 122 -32.34 -10.02 23.00
C VAL A 122 -31.32 -9.02 22.46
N LEU A 123 -30.03 -9.19 22.79
CA LEU A 123 -28.96 -8.31 22.32
C LEU A 123 -28.66 -8.49 20.82
N PHE A 124 -28.55 -9.75 20.38
CA PHE A 124 -28.23 -10.11 18.99
C PHE A 124 -29.46 -10.41 18.11
N GLY A 125 -30.66 -10.20 18.66
CA GLY A 125 -31.92 -10.37 17.94
C GLY A 125 -31.98 -9.46 16.73
N LYS A 126 -31.83 -10.03 15.53
CA LYS A 126 -31.81 -9.24 14.29
C LYS A 126 -33.22 -8.76 13.95
N PRO A 127 -33.43 -7.45 13.69
CA PRO A 127 -34.65 -6.99 13.04
C PRO A 127 -34.79 -7.67 11.65
N PRO A 128 -35.99 -7.66 11.04
CA PRO A 128 -36.17 -8.18 9.70
C PRO A 128 -35.15 -7.60 8.71
N LYS A 129 -34.72 -8.41 7.73
CA LYS A 129 -33.80 -7.94 6.69
C LYS A 129 -34.39 -6.69 6.01
N MET A 130 -33.57 -5.65 5.89
CA MET A 130 -33.96 -4.42 5.21
C MET A 130 -34.24 -4.72 3.73
N SER A 131 -35.42 -4.34 3.25
CA SER A 131 -35.72 -4.24 1.82
C SER A 131 -35.55 -2.79 1.39
N ARG A 132 -34.96 -2.57 0.22
CA ARG A 132 -34.70 -1.22 -0.28
C ARG A 132 -35.06 -1.14 -1.76
N ASP A 133 -36.03 -0.28 -2.05
CA ASP A 133 -36.36 0.12 -3.42
C ASP A 133 -35.55 1.36 -3.79
N ALA A 134 -34.90 1.33 -4.95
CA ALA A 134 -34.08 2.43 -5.43
C ALA A 134 -34.23 2.59 -6.94
N ASP A 135 -34.51 3.81 -7.38
CA ASP A 135 -34.65 4.14 -8.79
C ASP A 135 -33.29 4.50 -9.41
N SER A 136 -33.10 4.07 -10.66
CA SER A 136 -31.97 4.52 -11.46
C SER A 136 -32.18 5.95 -11.94
N LEU A 137 -31.20 6.82 -11.69
CA LEU A 137 -31.22 8.20 -12.20
C LEU A 137 -30.16 8.38 -13.31
N LEU A 138 -30.64 8.67 -14.51
CA LEU A 138 -29.82 9.02 -15.66
C LEU A 138 -29.79 10.55 -15.81
N ALA A 139 -28.63 11.14 -15.59
CA ALA A 139 -28.41 12.55 -15.92
C ALA A 139 -27.93 12.68 -17.38
N PRO A 140 -28.43 13.66 -18.15
CA PRO A 140 -27.93 13.90 -19.50
C PRO A 140 -26.43 14.22 -19.44
N ARG A 141 -25.66 13.50 -20.27
CA ARG A 141 -24.20 13.66 -20.36
C ARG A 141 -23.81 14.37 -21.64
N VAL A 142 -22.76 15.17 -21.56
CA VAL A 142 -22.16 15.86 -22.71
C VAL A 142 -20.87 15.14 -23.05
N VAL A 143 -20.75 14.70 -24.30
CA VAL A 143 -19.51 14.10 -24.82
C VAL A 143 -18.38 15.13 -24.68
N PHE A 144 -17.23 14.67 -24.18
CA PHE A 144 -16.04 15.50 -24.06
C PHE A 144 -15.43 15.74 -25.44
N ASP A 145 -15.01 16.98 -25.73
CA ASP A 145 -14.36 17.32 -26.99
C ASP A 145 -12.87 16.98 -26.92
N GLY A 146 -12.49 15.79 -27.41
CA GLY A 146 -11.12 15.29 -27.45
C GLY A 146 -10.16 16.15 -28.28
N SER A 147 -10.67 16.99 -29.18
CA SER A 147 -9.83 17.93 -29.95
C SER A 147 -9.36 19.13 -29.12
N LEU A 148 -9.97 19.33 -27.94
CA LEU A 148 -9.84 20.48 -27.05
C LEU A 148 -10.17 21.84 -27.70
N ALA A 149 -10.66 21.86 -28.95
CA ALA A 149 -10.96 23.08 -29.68
C ALA A 149 -11.99 23.95 -28.96
N ARG A 150 -12.99 23.32 -28.34
CA ARG A 150 -14.03 24.01 -27.57
C ARG A 150 -13.50 24.70 -26.33
N TYR A 151 -12.44 24.17 -25.71
CA TYR A 151 -11.88 24.69 -24.45
C TYR A 151 -10.73 25.67 -24.72
N LEU A 152 -10.01 25.49 -25.82
CA LEU A 152 -8.85 26.28 -26.23
C LEU A 152 -9.01 26.78 -27.67
N PRO A 153 -10.01 27.64 -27.97
CA PRO A 153 -10.30 28.08 -29.34
C PRO A 153 -9.15 28.90 -29.95
N ALA A 154 -8.34 29.56 -29.12
CA ALA A 154 -7.20 30.36 -29.56
C ALA A 154 -5.91 29.54 -29.78
N ALA A 155 -5.87 28.27 -29.33
CA ALA A 155 -4.72 27.40 -29.52
C ALA A 155 -4.81 26.71 -30.90
N SER A 156 -4.27 27.37 -31.92
CA SER A 156 -4.26 26.91 -33.31
C SER A 156 -2.87 26.49 -33.82
N ALA A 157 -1.80 26.77 -33.08
CA ALA A 157 -0.48 26.28 -33.41
C ALA A 157 -0.41 24.74 -33.24
N PRO A 158 0.28 24.02 -34.14
CA PRO A 158 0.44 22.57 -34.02
C PRO A 158 0.95 22.15 -32.64
N GLY A 159 0.29 21.17 -32.02
CA GLY A 159 0.67 20.64 -30.69
C GLY A 159 0.36 21.56 -29.50
N ALA A 160 -0.14 22.79 -29.71
CA ALA A 160 -0.41 23.72 -28.60
C ALA A 160 -1.44 23.20 -27.60
N ARG A 161 -2.48 22.49 -28.08
CA ARG A 161 -3.51 21.90 -27.22
C ARG A 161 -2.99 20.70 -26.44
N ILE A 162 -2.14 19.88 -27.06
CA ILE A 162 -1.46 18.77 -26.37
C ILE A 162 -0.57 19.34 -25.25
N ARG A 163 0.18 20.42 -25.51
CA ARG A 163 1.02 21.07 -24.50
C ARG A 163 0.21 21.58 -23.29
N ASP A 164 -0.91 22.27 -23.53
CA ASP A 164 -1.79 22.73 -22.44
C ASP A 164 -2.39 21.54 -21.66
N ALA A 165 -2.79 20.45 -22.35
CA ALA A 165 -3.26 19.23 -21.71
C ALA A 165 -2.18 18.60 -20.80
N VAL A 166 -0.94 18.46 -21.30
CA VAL A 166 0.20 17.95 -20.53
C VAL A 166 0.45 18.79 -19.28
N GLU A 167 0.51 20.12 -19.43
CA GLU A 167 0.79 21.05 -18.33
C GLU A 167 -0.26 20.95 -17.21
N ARG A 168 -1.53 20.72 -17.57
CA ARG A 168 -2.62 20.57 -16.61
C ARG A 168 -2.65 19.19 -15.98
N VAL A 169 -2.57 18.13 -16.78
CA VAL A 169 -2.68 16.73 -16.32
C VAL A 169 -1.55 16.41 -15.34
N LEU A 170 -0.30 16.78 -15.65
CA LEU A 170 0.83 16.55 -14.74
C LEU A 170 0.72 17.30 -13.41
N ARG A 171 -0.09 18.36 -13.33
CA ARG A 171 -0.35 19.13 -12.10
C ARG A 171 -1.61 18.70 -11.36
N LEU A 172 -2.41 17.80 -11.92
CA LEU A 172 -3.57 17.25 -11.23
C LEU A 172 -3.09 16.36 -10.07
N PRO A 173 -3.49 16.58 -8.81
CA PRO A 173 -2.95 15.82 -7.68
C PRO A 173 -3.11 14.29 -7.75
N SER A 174 -4.12 13.77 -8.44
CA SER A 174 -4.26 12.31 -8.66
C SER A 174 -3.17 11.75 -9.58
N VAL A 175 -2.64 12.56 -10.51
CA VAL A 175 -1.54 12.20 -11.42
C VAL A 175 -0.18 12.59 -10.85
N ALA A 176 -0.04 13.84 -10.37
CA ALA A 176 1.20 14.44 -9.91
C ALA A 176 1.94 13.63 -8.83
N SER A 177 3.23 13.92 -8.63
CA SER A 177 4.08 13.20 -7.69
C SER A 177 3.49 13.06 -6.29
N LYS A 178 3.57 11.84 -5.75
CA LYS A 178 3.10 11.51 -4.39
C LYS A 178 4.21 11.58 -3.33
N GLY A 179 5.36 12.18 -3.64
CA GLY A 179 6.52 12.24 -2.72
C GLY A 179 6.16 12.67 -1.30
N PHE A 180 5.35 13.71 -1.15
CA PHE A 180 4.89 14.25 0.14
C PHE A 180 4.06 13.26 1.00
N LEU A 181 3.43 12.24 0.40
CA LEU A 181 2.70 11.17 1.10
C LEU A 181 3.62 9.99 1.45
N ILE A 182 4.68 9.78 0.67
CA ILE A 182 5.51 8.58 0.74
C ILE A 182 6.64 8.76 1.74
N THR A 183 7.32 9.92 1.71
CA THR A 183 8.54 10.14 2.51
C THR A 183 8.27 10.36 4.01
N ILE A 184 7.02 10.60 4.39
CA ILE A 184 6.59 10.73 5.79
C ILE A 184 6.34 9.39 6.49
N GLY A 185 6.11 8.32 5.73
CA GLY A 185 5.90 6.97 6.24
C GLY A 185 7.19 6.17 6.19
N ASP A 186 7.42 5.32 7.21
CA ASP A 186 8.50 4.33 7.18
C ASP A 186 8.25 3.30 6.08
N ARG A 187 9.32 2.90 5.38
CA ARG A 187 9.29 1.95 4.25
C ARG A 187 10.39 0.90 4.36
N SER A 188 10.94 0.70 5.55
CA SER A 188 12.11 -0.14 5.80
C SER A 188 12.05 -0.95 7.09
N VAL A 189 11.26 -0.53 8.09
CA VAL A 189 11.02 -1.29 9.32
C VAL A 189 10.56 -2.70 8.98
N THR A 190 11.02 -3.68 9.78
CA THR A 190 11.06 -5.14 9.51
C THR A 190 12.24 -5.60 8.64
N GLY A 191 12.89 -4.75 7.85
CA GLY A 191 13.95 -5.19 6.94
C GLY A 191 13.49 -6.19 5.85
N LEU A 192 12.19 -6.41 5.70
CA LEU A 192 11.59 -7.35 4.74
C LEU A 192 10.99 -6.65 3.51
N VAL A 193 11.02 -5.32 3.44
CA VAL A 193 10.50 -4.57 2.28
C VAL A 193 11.42 -4.78 1.08
N ALA A 194 10.93 -5.48 0.05
CA ALA A 194 11.67 -5.75 -1.19
C ALA A 194 11.37 -4.71 -2.28
N ARG A 195 10.12 -4.22 -2.34
CA ARG A 195 9.71 -3.14 -3.23
C ARG A 195 8.85 -2.13 -2.50
N ASP A 196 9.38 -0.93 -2.30
CA ASP A 196 8.66 0.25 -1.87
C ASP A 196 8.25 1.13 -3.08
N PRO A 197 7.42 2.17 -2.88
CA PRO A 197 7.00 3.10 -3.93
C PRO A 197 8.13 3.81 -4.69
N MET A 198 9.31 4.00 -4.06
CA MET A 198 10.43 4.71 -4.68
C MET A 198 11.21 3.77 -5.62
N VAL A 199 11.43 4.20 -6.86
CA VAL A 199 12.01 3.39 -7.93
C VAL A 199 13.33 3.98 -8.42
N GLY A 200 14.30 3.08 -8.62
CA GLY A 200 15.56 3.36 -9.28
C GLY A 200 16.52 4.28 -8.51
N PRO A 201 17.70 4.60 -9.08
CA PRO A 201 18.72 5.43 -8.44
C PRO A 201 18.24 6.83 -8.05
N TRP A 202 17.21 7.36 -8.72
CA TRP A 202 16.65 8.67 -8.42
C TRP A 202 15.43 8.63 -7.50
N GLN A 203 15.06 7.44 -7.00
CA GLN A 203 14.00 7.26 -5.99
C GLN A 203 12.67 7.92 -6.40
N VAL A 204 12.20 7.67 -7.62
CA VAL A 204 10.98 8.25 -8.18
C VAL A 204 9.74 7.49 -7.66
N PRO A 205 8.71 8.14 -7.09
CA PRO A 205 7.59 7.46 -6.44
C PRO A 205 6.54 6.92 -7.43
N VAL A 206 6.88 5.89 -8.20
CA VAL A 206 6.06 5.35 -9.30
C VAL A 206 5.95 3.82 -9.31
N ALA A 207 6.36 3.10 -8.26
CA ALA A 207 6.18 1.65 -8.26
C ALA A 207 4.69 1.27 -8.25
N ASP A 208 4.28 0.40 -9.19
CA ASP A 208 2.91 -0.09 -9.30
C ASP A 208 2.48 -0.99 -8.13
N VAL A 209 3.45 -1.68 -7.51
CA VAL A 209 3.21 -2.74 -6.52
C VAL A 209 4.17 -2.64 -5.35
N ALA A 210 3.65 -2.87 -4.15
CA ALA A 210 4.47 -3.09 -2.95
C ALA A 210 4.75 -4.59 -2.79
N VAL A 211 6.00 -4.94 -2.43
CA VAL A 211 6.41 -6.34 -2.21
C VAL A 211 7.22 -6.47 -0.93
N THR A 212 6.86 -7.44 -0.09
CA THR A 212 7.60 -7.84 1.11
C THR A 212 8.14 -9.26 0.97
N CYS A 213 9.22 -9.58 1.67
CA CYS A 213 9.76 -10.94 1.81
C CYS A 213 9.02 -11.69 2.93
N SER A 214 8.78 -12.99 2.74
CA SER A 214 8.03 -13.80 3.73
C SER A 214 8.77 -14.02 5.05
N GLY A 215 10.06 -13.73 5.12
CA GLY A 215 10.82 -13.89 6.34
C GLY A 215 12.32 -13.68 6.20
N TYR A 216 13.01 -13.84 7.33
CA TYR A 216 14.44 -13.61 7.47
C TYR A 216 15.26 -14.84 7.05
N ASP A 217 15.52 -14.96 5.76
CA ASP A 217 16.52 -15.85 5.20
C ASP A 217 16.93 -15.32 3.81
N SER A 218 18.22 -15.09 3.59
CA SER A 218 18.75 -14.58 2.33
C SER A 218 18.54 -15.54 1.14
N SER A 219 18.23 -16.81 1.41
CA SER A 219 17.87 -17.82 0.43
C SER A 219 16.39 -17.74 0.00
N LEU A 220 15.51 -17.19 0.85
CA LEU A 220 14.10 -17.02 0.52
C LEU A 220 13.95 -16.05 -0.66
N ARG A 221 12.99 -16.40 -1.52
CA ARG A 221 12.56 -15.59 -2.65
C ARG A 221 11.07 -15.29 -2.58
N THR A 222 10.34 -15.93 -1.68
CA THR A 222 8.91 -15.75 -1.56
C THR A 222 8.58 -14.49 -0.79
N GLY A 223 7.34 -14.06 -0.95
CA GLY A 223 6.89 -12.81 -0.36
C GLY A 223 5.39 -12.61 -0.49
N GLU A 224 4.98 -11.37 -0.28
CA GLU A 224 3.61 -10.91 -0.41
C GLU A 224 3.60 -9.64 -1.27
N ALA A 225 2.61 -9.52 -2.15
CA ALA A 225 2.43 -8.35 -2.99
C ALA A 225 1.08 -7.67 -2.70
N MET A 226 1.07 -6.34 -2.79
CA MET A 226 -0.10 -5.50 -2.59
C MET A 226 -0.17 -4.45 -3.68
N ALA A 227 -1.33 -4.32 -4.32
CA ALA A 227 -1.61 -3.32 -5.34
C ALA A 227 -3.03 -2.77 -5.18
N LEU A 228 -3.26 -1.55 -5.63
CA LEU A 228 -4.55 -0.85 -5.49
C LEU A 228 -5.10 -0.48 -6.86
N GLY A 229 -6.43 -0.45 -6.97
CA GLY A 229 -7.12 0.18 -8.10
C GLY A 229 -8.41 0.87 -7.68
N GLU A 230 -8.71 1.99 -8.31
CA GLU A 230 -9.85 2.87 -8.01
C GLU A 230 -10.19 3.77 -9.20
N ARG A 231 -11.48 4.09 -9.40
CA ARG A 231 -11.91 4.97 -10.51
C ARG A 231 -13.14 5.84 -10.22
N PRO A 232 -13.11 6.69 -9.17
CA PRO A 232 -14.27 7.44 -8.69
C PRO A 232 -14.80 8.45 -9.71
N ALA A 233 -13.94 9.04 -10.54
CA ALA A 233 -14.37 9.96 -11.59
C ALA A 233 -15.19 9.27 -12.68
N VAL A 234 -14.83 8.02 -13.03
CA VAL A 234 -15.64 7.17 -13.91
C VAL A 234 -16.99 6.84 -13.27
N ALA A 235 -17.03 6.60 -11.96
CA ALA A 235 -18.25 6.24 -11.25
C ALA A 235 -19.30 7.36 -11.23
N VAL A 236 -18.88 8.62 -11.39
CA VAL A 236 -19.80 9.74 -11.59
C VAL A 236 -20.68 9.51 -12.82
N VAL A 237 -20.16 8.85 -13.86
CA VAL A 237 -20.87 8.56 -15.11
C VAL A 237 -21.47 7.15 -15.11
N ASP A 238 -20.66 6.13 -14.80
CA ASP A 238 -21.03 4.72 -14.76
C ASP A 238 -20.31 3.98 -13.61
N ALA A 239 -21.07 3.66 -12.56
CA ALA A 239 -20.53 2.98 -11.37
C ALA A 239 -20.18 1.50 -11.62
N GLY A 240 -20.82 0.85 -12.60
CA GLY A 240 -20.50 -0.52 -12.99
C GLY A 240 -19.15 -0.59 -13.71
N ALA A 241 -18.93 0.29 -14.68
CA ALA A 241 -17.65 0.42 -15.38
C ALA A 241 -16.53 0.80 -14.41
N ALA A 242 -16.77 1.77 -13.51
CA ALA A 242 -15.80 2.14 -12.48
C ALA A 242 -15.37 0.95 -11.60
N SER A 243 -16.32 0.09 -11.24
CA SER A 243 -16.04 -1.08 -10.40
C SER A 243 -15.19 -2.11 -11.13
N ARG A 244 -15.49 -2.36 -12.42
CA ARG A 244 -14.68 -3.25 -13.26
C ARG A 244 -13.27 -2.70 -13.50
N MET A 245 -13.16 -1.39 -13.76
CA MET A 245 -11.87 -0.70 -13.92
C MET A 245 -11.03 -0.74 -12.65
N ALA A 246 -11.63 -0.53 -11.47
CA ALA A 246 -10.92 -0.61 -10.19
C ALA A 246 -10.34 -2.01 -9.92
N VAL A 247 -11.11 -3.08 -10.23
CA VAL A 247 -10.59 -4.45 -10.18
C VAL A 247 -9.44 -4.60 -11.18
N ALA A 248 -9.64 -4.22 -12.44
CA ALA A 248 -8.67 -4.46 -13.49
C ALA A 248 -7.34 -3.72 -13.28
N GLU A 249 -7.35 -2.46 -12.86
CA GLU A 249 -6.13 -1.73 -12.49
C GLU A 249 -5.40 -2.37 -11.32
N SER A 250 -6.12 -2.80 -10.27
CA SER A 250 -5.46 -3.48 -9.15
C SER A 250 -4.70 -4.72 -9.63
N LEU A 251 -5.19 -5.39 -10.68
CA LEU A 251 -4.53 -6.54 -11.30
C LEU A 251 -3.38 -6.15 -12.23
N LEU A 252 -3.51 -5.08 -13.02
CA LEU A 252 -2.42 -4.58 -13.87
C LEU A 252 -1.26 -4.07 -13.00
N ASN A 253 -1.55 -3.37 -11.91
CA ASN A 253 -0.54 -2.97 -10.93
C ASN A 253 0.13 -4.20 -10.29
N LEU A 254 -0.66 -5.18 -9.83
CA LEU A 254 -0.15 -6.41 -9.23
C LEU A 254 0.69 -7.25 -10.20
N ALA A 255 0.44 -7.16 -11.52
CA ALA A 255 1.14 -7.96 -12.53
C ALA A 255 2.66 -7.73 -12.55
N ALA A 256 3.12 -6.57 -12.06
CA ALA A 256 4.53 -6.26 -11.86
C ALA A 256 5.23 -7.19 -10.84
N ALA A 257 4.49 -7.75 -9.87
CA ALA A 257 5.02 -8.67 -8.87
C ALA A 257 5.00 -10.13 -9.35
N SER A 258 5.97 -10.92 -8.88
CA SER A 258 6.12 -12.31 -9.31
C SER A 258 5.18 -13.30 -8.65
N VAL A 259 3.93 -13.40 -9.11
CA VAL A 259 2.93 -14.34 -8.59
C VAL A 259 2.81 -15.60 -9.48
N PRO A 260 2.25 -16.72 -8.98
CA PRO A 260 2.10 -17.93 -9.79
C PRO A 260 1.16 -17.76 -10.98
N ASP A 261 -0.06 -17.27 -10.74
CA ASP A 261 -1.11 -16.97 -11.72
C ASP A 261 -2.24 -16.18 -11.03
N LEU A 262 -3.25 -15.78 -11.81
CA LEU A 262 -4.37 -14.97 -11.32
C LEU A 262 -5.19 -15.62 -10.19
N SER A 263 -5.23 -16.95 -10.08
CA SER A 263 -6.03 -17.66 -9.05
C SER A 263 -5.50 -17.46 -7.62
N TRP A 264 -4.23 -17.08 -7.50
CA TRP A 264 -3.57 -16.75 -6.24
C TRP A 264 -3.92 -15.35 -5.72
N VAL A 265 -4.58 -14.54 -6.54
CA VAL A 265 -5.00 -13.20 -6.15
C VAL A 265 -6.24 -13.26 -5.25
N LYS A 266 -6.26 -12.40 -4.23
CA LYS A 266 -7.39 -12.15 -3.34
C LYS A 266 -7.65 -10.66 -3.27
N LEU A 267 -8.91 -10.25 -3.30
CA LEU A 267 -9.28 -8.84 -3.31
C LEU A 267 -9.92 -8.43 -1.97
N SER A 268 -9.59 -7.24 -1.50
CA SER A 268 -10.43 -6.48 -0.59
C SER A 268 -11.27 -5.49 -1.39
N ALA A 269 -12.58 -5.45 -1.15
CA ALA A 269 -13.48 -4.46 -1.76
C ALA A 269 -14.02 -3.49 -0.70
N ASN A 270 -13.63 -2.21 -0.80
CA ASN A 270 -14.07 -1.16 0.12
C ASN A 270 -15.02 -0.18 -0.58
N TRP A 271 -16.25 -0.10 -0.09
CA TRP A 271 -17.35 0.62 -0.73
C TRP A 271 -17.68 1.93 -0.02
N MET A 272 -17.56 3.04 -0.73
CA MET A 272 -17.96 4.36 -0.26
C MET A 272 -19.16 4.83 -1.08
N ALA A 273 -20.28 5.14 -0.43
CA ALA A 273 -21.47 5.63 -1.12
C ALA A 273 -22.27 6.58 -0.24
N ALA A 274 -23.04 7.47 -0.85
CA ALA A 274 -24.15 8.14 -0.18
C ALA A 274 -25.43 7.36 -0.48
N ALA A 275 -25.56 6.15 0.07
CA ALA A 275 -26.57 5.18 -0.38
C ALA A 275 -27.99 5.76 -0.37
N SER A 276 -28.32 6.59 0.62
CA SER A 276 -29.63 7.26 0.78
C SER A 276 -29.88 8.44 -0.16
N HIS A 277 -28.87 8.89 -0.92
CA HIS A 277 -29.05 9.91 -1.95
C HIS A 277 -29.75 9.30 -3.18
N ALA A 278 -30.58 10.11 -3.85
CA ALA A 278 -31.35 9.66 -4.99
C ALA A 278 -30.42 9.15 -6.11
N GLY A 279 -30.71 7.98 -6.66
CA GLY A 279 -29.89 7.32 -7.69
C GLY A 279 -28.68 6.53 -7.18
N GLU A 280 -28.06 6.92 -6.06
CA GLU A 280 -26.83 6.30 -5.56
C GLU A 280 -27.05 4.86 -5.05
N GLY A 281 -28.21 4.56 -4.46
CA GLY A 281 -28.55 3.19 -4.05
C GLY A 281 -28.61 2.21 -5.24
N ALA A 282 -29.18 2.62 -6.37
CA ALA A 282 -29.23 1.81 -7.59
C ALA A 282 -27.84 1.67 -8.22
N ARG A 283 -27.04 2.74 -8.20
CA ARG A 283 -25.65 2.72 -8.67
C ARG A 283 -24.76 1.80 -7.84
N LEU A 284 -24.92 1.80 -6.51
CA LEU A 284 -24.19 0.90 -5.61
C LEU A 284 -24.51 -0.56 -5.95
N TYR A 285 -25.79 -0.90 -6.13
CA TYR A 285 -26.17 -2.26 -6.52
C TYR A 285 -25.56 -2.67 -7.87
N ALA A 286 -25.63 -1.78 -8.89
CA ALA A 286 -25.04 -2.03 -10.19
C ALA A 286 -23.51 -2.21 -10.13
N ALA A 287 -22.84 -1.43 -9.30
CA ALA A 287 -21.40 -1.49 -9.04
C ALA A 287 -20.99 -2.82 -8.39
N VAL A 288 -21.66 -3.22 -7.30
CA VAL A 288 -21.43 -4.51 -6.62
C VAL A 288 -21.68 -5.69 -7.56
N ARG A 289 -22.77 -5.63 -8.34
CA ARG A 289 -23.09 -6.66 -9.34
C ARG A 289 -22.01 -6.76 -10.41
N ALA A 290 -21.57 -5.64 -10.97
CA ALA A 290 -20.54 -5.60 -12.00
C ALA A 290 -19.20 -6.17 -11.52
N LEU A 291 -18.80 -5.85 -10.28
CA LEU A 291 -17.63 -6.46 -9.65
C LEU A 291 -17.81 -7.97 -9.47
N SER A 292 -18.98 -8.43 -9.01
CA SER A 292 -19.26 -9.85 -8.82
C SER A 292 -19.16 -10.63 -10.12
N GLU A 293 -19.83 -10.16 -11.18
CA GLU A 293 -19.80 -10.77 -12.51
C GLU A 293 -18.36 -10.85 -13.06
N LEU A 294 -17.60 -9.75 -13.00
CA LEU A 294 -16.19 -9.74 -13.44
C LEU A 294 -15.31 -10.68 -12.61
N CYS A 295 -15.47 -10.70 -11.28
CA CYS A 295 -14.68 -11.57 -10.41
C CYS A 295 -14.96 -13.06 -10.69
N VAL A 296 -16.21 -13.41 -11.00
CA VAL A 296 -16.58 -14.76 -11.45
C VAL A 296 -15.89 -15.10 -12.78
N ASP A 297 -15.93 -14.20 -13.76
CA ASP A 297 -15.27 -14.39 -15.06
C ASP A 297 -13.74 -14.51 -14.93
N LEU A 298 -13.14 -13.76 -13.99
CA LEU A 298 -11.72 -13.79 -13.65
C LEU A 298 -11.33 -14.89 -12.65
N GLY A 299 -12.30 -15.61 -12.05
CA GLY A 299 -12.03 -16.66 -11.08
C GLY A 299 -11.30 -16.16 -9.83
N ILE A 300 -11.58 -14.94 -9.40
CA ILE A 300 -10.97 -14.28 -8.25
C ILE A 300 -12.00 -14.13 -7.14
N SER A 301 -11.58 -14.38 -5.89
CA SER A 301 -12.43 -14.22 -4.72
C SER A 301 -12.21 -12.87 -4.04
N VAL A 302 -13.29 -12.33 -3.47
CA VAL A 302 -13.30 -11.16 -2.59
C VAL A 302 -13.59 -11.61 -1.16
N PRO A 303 -12.59 -12.13 -0.41
CA PRO A 303 -12.83 -12.70 0.93
C PRO A 303 -13.05 -11.65 2.03
N VAL A 304 -12.72 -10.39 1.78
CA VAL A 304 -12.80 -9.32 2.77
C VAL A 304 -13.29 -8.02 2.11
N GLY A 305 -13.90 -7.15 2.91
CA GLY A 305 -14.35 -5.84 2.46
C GLY A 305 -14.95 -5.04 3.60
N LYS A 306 -15.24 -3.77 3.33
CA LYS A 306 -15.91 -2.86 4.26
C LYS A 306 -16.77 -1.87 3.48
N ASP A 307 -17.72 -1.26 4.16
CA ASP A 307 -18.62 -0.28 3.56
C ASP A 307 -18.78 0.97 4.44
N SER A 308 -18.93 2.12 3.78
CA SER A 308 -19.25 3.43 4.36
C SER A 308 -20.36 4.09 3.54
N MET A 309 -21.57 4.14 4.09
CA MET A 309 -22.81 4.39 3.35
C MET A 309 -23.38 5.83 3.50
N SER A 310 -22.63 6.74 4.12
CA SER A 310 -23.05 8.11 4.44
C SER A 310 -22.15 9.20 3.84
N MET A 311 -21.55 8.95 2.67
CA MET A 311 -20.54 9.81 2.03
C MET A 311 -21.12 11.09 1.39
N GLN A 312 -21.78 11.93 2.20
CA GLN A 312 -22.36 13.20 1.80
C GLN A 312 -22.14 14.26 2.88
N LEU A 313 -21.73 15.46 2.45
CA LEU A 313 -21.66 16.64 3.30
C LEU A 313 -22.83 17.58 2.99
N ARG A 314 -23.51 18.07 4.02
CA ARG A 314 -24.54 19.11 3.87
C ARG A 314 -23.87 20.41 3.41
N GLY A 315 -24.56 21.17 2.54
CA GLY A 315 -24.05 22.45 2.06
C GLY A 315 -23.84 23.45 3.22
N SER A 316 -22.78 24.24 3.14
CA SER A 316 -22.47 25.29 4.12
C SER A 316 -23.18 26.60 3.75
N GLY A 317 -24.39 26.82 4.29
CA GLY A 317 -25.19 28.04 4.08
C GLY A 317 -26.67 27.73 3.87
N ASP A 318 -27.52 28.73 4.03
CA ASP A 318 -28.96 28.57 3.78
C ASP A 318 -29.20 28.31 2.28
N GLY A 319 -29.81 27.18 1.94
CA GLY A 319 -30.08 26.76 0.57
C GLY A 319 -28.89 26.21 -0.24
N ALA A 320 -27.70 26.02 0.33
CA ALA A 320 -26.56 25.46 -0.39
C ALA A 320 -26.76 23.97 -0.72
N PRO A 321 -26.50 23.51 -1.96
CA PRO A 321 -26.65 22.10 -2.31
C PRO A 321 -25.63 21.22 -1.56
N PRO A 322 -25.97 19.96 -1.25
CA PRO A 322 -25.04 19.04 -0.62
C PRO A 322 -23.90 18.67 -1.57
N VAL A 323 -22.73 18.41 -1.01
CA VAL A 323 -21.61 17.79 -1.73
C VAL A 323 -21.70 16.28 -1.52
N THR A 324 -21.93 15.54 -2.60
CA THR A 324 -22.14 14.09 -2.57
C THR A 324 -21.00 13.40 -3.28
N ALA A 325 -20.32 12.47 -2.60
CA ALA A 325 -19.33 11.62 -3.26
C ALA A 325 -20.06 10.62 -4.18
N PRO A 326 -19.48 10.29 -5.35
CA PRO A 326 -20.00 9.18 -6.15
C PRO A 326 -19.84 7.85 -5.38
N VAL A 327 -20.58 6.82 -5.79
CA VAL A 327 -20.23 5.43 -5.46
C VAL A 327 -18.77 5.20 -5.84
N ALA A 328 -17.90 5.04 -4.85
CA ALA A 328 -16.48 4.82 -5.03
C ALA A 328 -16.11 3.45 -4.47
N LEU A 329 -15.51 2.63 -5.33
CA LEU A 329 -14.91 1.36 -4.95
C LEU A 329 -13.40 1.54 -4.95
N VAL A 330 -12.77 1.13 -3.85
CA VAL A 330 -11.32 0.91 -3.78
C VAL A 330 -11.08 -0.59 -3.66
N VAL A 331 -10.36 -1.14 -4.64
CA VAL A 331 -9.93 -2.55 -4.64
C VAL A 331 -8.48 -2.61 -4.22
N THR A 332 -8.17 -3.49 -3.26
CA THR A 332 -6.79 -3.84 -2.93
C THR A 332 -6.58 -5.31 -3.26
N ALA A 333 -5.65 -5.58 -4.16
CA ALA A 333 -5.28 -6.92 -4.57
C ALA A 333 -4.06 -7.42 -3.77
N PHE A 334 -4.16 -8.64 -3.27
CA PHE A 334 -3.12 -9.32 -2.50
C PHE A 334 -2.77 -10.65 -3.16
N ALA A 335 -1.48 -11.00 -3.18
CA ALA A 335 -1.04 -12.31 -3.66
C ALA A 335 0.28 -12.75 -3.01
N ALA A 336 0.46 -14.07 -2.89
CA ALA A 336 1.76 -14.64 -2.55
C ALA A 336 2.71 -14.51 -3.75
N VAL A 337 3.94 -14.07 -3.47
CA VAL A 337 5.02 -13.88 -4.44
C VAL A 337 5.92 -15.12 -4.44
N GLN A 338 6.26 -15.60 -5.64
CA GLN A 338 7.22 -16.67 -5.87
C GLN A 338 8.66 -16.19 -5.85
N ASN A 339 8.92 -14.99 -6.40
CA ASN A 339 10.25 -14.43 -6.47
C ASN A 339 10.24 -12.89 -6.36
N THR A 340 10.51 -12.37 -5.17
CA THR A 340 10.59 -10.93 -4.88
C THR A 340 11.62 -10.21 -5.75
N ARG A 341 12.68 -10.91 -6.20
CA ARG A 341 13.72 -10.35 -7.08
C ARG A 341 13.30 -10.20 -8.54
N ALA A 342 12.20 -10.82 -8.95
CA ALA A 342 11.65 -10.73 -10.30
C ALA A 342 10.52 -9.70 -10.41
N THR A 343 10.42 -8.79 -9.44
CA THR A 343 9.49 -7.66 -9.45
C THR A 343 9.92 -6.66 -10.50
N LEU A 344 9.03 -6.33 -11.43
CA LEU A 344 9.26 -5.33 -12.48
C LEU A 344 8.99 -3.93 -11.93
N THR A 345 9.61 -2.91 -12.53
CA THR A 345 9.37 -1.51 -12.18
C THR A 345 9.30 -0.65 -13.45
N PRO A 346 8.80 0.61 -13.36
CA PRO A 346 8.81 1.54 -14.50
C PRO A 346 10.20 2.02 -14.93
N GLN A 347 11.27 1.62 -14.23
CA GLN A 347 12.62 2.10 -14.52
C GLN A 347 13.11 1.63 -15.90
N LEU A 348 13.06 2.52 -16.89
CA LEU A 348 13.65 2.26 -18.20
C LEU A 348 15.15 2.03 -18.10
N GLN A 349 15.61 0.93 -18.70
CA GLN A 349 17.02 0.56 -18.77
C GLN A 349 17.70 1.21 -19.97
N GLN A 350 18.93 1.72 -19.78
CA GLN A 350 19.80 2.22 -20.85
C GLN A 350 20.89 1.20 -21.21
N GLY A 351 21.50 1.34 -22.40
CA GLY A 351 22.73 0.61 -22.76
C GLY A 351 22.56 -0.57 -23.72
N GLY A 352 21.41 -0.70 -24.40
CA GLY A 352 21.19 -1.69 -25.46
C GLY A 352 20.06 -1.29 -26.41
N GLU A 353 19.93 -1.96 -27.57
CA GLU A 353 18.79 -1.77 -28.46
C GLU A 353 17.52 -2.33 -27.81
N SER A 354 16.64 -1.44 -27.33
CA SER A 354 15.36 -1.78 -26.73
C SER A 354 14.20 -1.03 -27.39
N VAL A 355 13.00 -1.57 -27.24
CA VAL A 355 11.76 -0.97 -27.72
C VAL A 355 10.71 -0.97 -26.61
N LEU A 356 9.73 -0.09 -26.74
CA LEU A 356 8.56 0.01 -25.88
C LEU A 356 7.38 -0.64 -26.60
N LEU A 357 6.89 -1.74 -26.05
CA LEU A 357 5.67 -2.40 -26.49
C LEU A 357 4.51 -1.88 -25.64
N PHE A 358 3.42 -1.47 -26.29
CA PHE A 358 2.19 -1.08 -25.64
C PHE A 358 1.13 -2.15 -25.90
N ALA A 359 0.58 -2.70 -24.81
CA ALA A 359 -0.55 -3.62 -24.85
C ALA A 359 -1.85 -2.84 -24.54
N ASP A 360 -2.67 -2.62 -25.56
CA ASP A 360 -3.94 -1.91 -25.47
C ASP A 360 -5.12 -2.86 -25.24
N LEU A 361 -5.42 -3.16 -23.98
CA LEU A 361 -6.51 -4.08 -23.61
C LEU A 361 -7.90 -3.50 -23.92
N ALA A 362 -7.99 -2.25 -24.36
CA ALA A 362 -9.21 -1.58 -24.80
C ALA A 362 -9.59 -1.87 -26.26
N GLY A 363 -8.70 -2.51 -27.03
CA GLY A 363 -8.94 -2.80 -28.45
C GLY A 363 -9.12 -1.55 -29.31
N GLY A 364 -8.36 -0.47 -29.04
CA GLY A 364 -8.41 0.79 -29.79
C GLY A 364 -9.51 1.76 -29.34
N LYS A 365 -10.28 1.43 -28.30
CA LYS A 365 -11.19 2.40 -27.67
C LYS A 365 -10.39 3.49 -26.96
N ARG A 366 -10.91 4.71 -26.99
CA ARG A 366 -10.23 5.91 -26.47
C ARG A 366 -11.21 6.82 -25.73
N ARG A 367 -11.93 6.26 -24.75
CA ARG A 367 -12.97 6.99 -24.03
C ARG A 367 -12.34 7.97 -23.03
N LEU A 368 -12.75 9.23 -23.09
CA LEU A 368 -12.24 10.33 -22.26
C LEU A 368 -13.17 10.73 -21.11
N GLY A 369 -14.35 10.10 -20.98
CA GLY A 369 -15.23 10.35 -19.85
C GLY A 369 -14.62 9.84 -18.55
N GLY A 370 -14.72 10.64 -17.49
CA GLY A 370 -14.13 10.36 -16.18
C GLY A 370 -12.62 10.57 -16.12
N SER A 371 -11.96 10.95 -17.22
CA SER A 371 -10.48 11.07 -17.25
C SER A 371 -9.95 12.28 -16.49
N ALA A 372 -8.68 12.19 -16.06
CA ALA A 372 -7.88 13.32 -15.59
C ALA A 372 -7.90 14.48 -16.59
N LEU A 373 -7.83 14.20 -17.89
CA LEU A 373 -7.95 15.20 -18.94
C LEU A 373 -9.29 15.93 -18.87
N ALA A 374 -10.40 15.20 -18.80
CA ALA A 374 -11.71 15.84 -18.68
C ALA A 374 -11.82 16.69 -17.40
N GLN A 375 -11.28 16.19 -16.29
CA GLN A 375 -11.33 16.85 -14.98
C GLN A 375 -10.60 18.20 -15.00
N VAL A 376 -9.40 18.30 -15.59
CA VAL A 376 -8.62 19.56 -15.62
C VAL A 376 -9.21 20.65 -16.52
N TYR A 377 -10.20 20.30 -17.35
CA TYR A 377 -11.06 21.26 -18.08
C TYR A 377 -12.43 21.43 -17.42
N SER A 378 -12.59 21.00 -16.17
CA SER A 378 -13.85 21.06 -15.41
C SER A 378 -15.01 20.38 -16.13
N ARG A 379 -14.74 19.21 -16.73
CA ARG A 379 -15.73 18.36 -17.40
C ARG A 379 -15.64 16.94 -16.86
N ILE A 380 -16.68 16.16 -17.16
CA ILE A 380 -16.75 14.73 -16.82
C ILE A 380 -16.89 13.83 -18.06
N GLY A 381 -17.44 14.32 -19.17
CA GLY A 381 -17.68 13.51 -20.36
C GLY A 381 -18.91 12.60 -20.25
N ALA A 382 -19.03 11.65 -21.20
CA ALA A 382 -20.20 10.79 -21.35
C ALA A 382 -19.86 9.30 -21.54
N HIS A 383 -18.81 8.99 -22.30
CA HIS A 383 -18.35 7.61 -22.51
C HIS A 383 -17.10 7.40 -21.69
N VAL A 384 -17.10 6.37 -20.84
CA VAL A 384 -16.03 6.09 -19.87
C VAL A 384 -15.31 4.77 -20.20
N PRO A 385 -14.03 4.63 -19.82
CA PRO A 385 -13.30 3.37 -19.96
C PRO A 385 -13.96 2.22 -19.19
N ASP A 386 -13.74 0.99 -19.66
CA ASP A 386 -14.31 -0.24 -19.10
C ASP A 386 -13.47 -1.47 -19.46
N VAL A 387 -13.72 -2.59 -18.78
CA VAL A 387 -13.15 -3.90 -19.15
C VAL A 387 -13.86 -4.42 -20.40
N GLU A 388 -13.13 -4.47 -21.51
CA GLU A 388 -13.66 -4.93 -22.80
C GLU A 388 -13.69 -6.44 -22.94
N ASP A 389 -12.63 -7.10 -22.50
CA ASP A 389 -12.49 -8.55 -22.56
C ASP A 389 -11.80 -9.06 -21.27
N PRO A 390 -12.59 -9.62 -20.32
CA PRO A 390 -12.04 -10.26 -19.13
C PRO A 390 -11.05 -11.39 -19.43
N ALA A 391 -11.21 -12.10 -20.55
CA ALA A 391 -10.31 -13.17 -20.95
C ALA A 391 -8.96 -12.63 -21.41
N ALA A 392 -8.94 -11.53 -22.16
CA ALA A 392 -7.70 -10.84 -22.54
C ALA A 392 -6.96 -10.27 -21.33
N LEU A 393 -7.67 -9.70 -20.35
CA LEU A 393 -7.08 -9.23 -19.08
C LEU A 393 -6.43 -10.39 -18.30
N ARG A 394 -7.15 -11.52 -18.16
CA ARG A 394 -6.60 -12.74 -17.54
C ARG A 394 -5.37 -13.25 -18.30
N ALA A 395 -5.45 -13.30 -19.62
CA ALA A 395 -4.37 -13.75 -20.49
C ALA A 395 -3.12 -12.88 -20.31
N PHE A 396 -3.28 -11.56 -20.33
CA PHE A 396 -2.20 -10.60 -20.12
C PHE A 396 -1.52 -10.81 -18.75
N PHE A 397 -2.32 -10.86 -17.68
CA PHE A 397 -1.80 -11.08 -16.33
C PHE A 397 -0.99 -12.37 -16.24
N ASN A 398 -1.56 -13.49 -16.69
CA ASN A 398 -0.94 -14.81 -16.63
C ASN A 398 0.29 -14.92 -17.54
N ALA A 399 0.29 -14.27 -18.70
CA ALA A 399 1.43 -14.23 -19.61
C ALA A 399 2.64 -13.56 -18.93
N LEU A 400 2.42 -12.43 -18.25
CA LEU A 400 3.46 -11.75 -17.47
C LEU A 400 4.01 -12.61 -16.32
N GLN A 401 3.24 -13.59 -15.84
CA GLN A 401 3.73 -14.50 -14.80
C GLN A 401 4.71 -15.56 -15.32
N GLN A 402 4.73 -15.82 -16.63
CA GLN A 402 5.55 -16.87 -17.21
C GLN A 402 7.06 -16.53 -17.09
N PRO A 403 7.92 -17.50 -16.72
CA PRO A 403 9.35 -17.25 -16.56
C PRO A 403 10.02 -16.66 -17.81
N GLN A 404 9.66 -17.15 -19.01
CA GLN A 404 10.19 -16.66 -20.28
C GLN A 404 9.82 -15.20 -20.51
N MET A 405 8.55 -14.84 -20.28
CA MET A 405 8.05 -13.47 -20.38
C MET A 405 8.80 -12.56 -19.41
N ARG A 406 8.83 -12.92 -18.11
CA ARG A 406 9.51 -12.13 -17.08
C ARG A 406 10.96 -11.83 -17.39
N SER A 407 11.70 -12.84 -17.85
CA SER A 407 13.12 -12.67 -18.18
C SER A 407 13.36 -11.77 -19.40
N SER A 408 12.32 -11.51 -20.20
CA SER A 408 12.40 -10.68 -21.42
C SER A 408 11.99 -9.23 -21.19
N VAL A 409 11.31 -8.93 -20.08
CA VAL A 409 10.83 -7.58 -19.74
C VAL A 409 11.85 -6.86 -18.88
N LEU A 410 12.31 -5.70 -19.36
CA LEU A 410 13.29 -4.84 -18.70
C LEU A 410 12.63 -3.83 -17.76
N ALA A 411 11.45 -3.34 -18.13
CA ALA A 411 10.64 -2.40 -17.37
C ALA A 411 9.16 -2.61 -17.70
N TYR A 412 8.29 -2.31 -16.75
CA TYR A 412 6.84 -2.42 -16.88
C TYR A 412 6.17 -1.25 -16.17
N HIS A 413 5.11 -0.72 -16.75
CA HIS A 413 4.22 0.23 -16.10
C HIS A 413 2.82 0.16 -16.70
N ASP A 414 1.79 0.24 -15.87
CA ASP A 414 0.39 0.20 -16.32
C ASP A 414 -0.08 1.55 -16.90
N ARG A 415 -1.22 1.53 -17.60
CA ARG A 415 -1.93 2.74 -18.03
C ARG A 415 -3.11 2.98 -17.10
N SER A 416 -3.05 4.08 -16.37
CA SER A 416 -4.06 4.52 -15.42
C SER A 416 -4.35 6.03 -15.60
N ASP A 417 -4.33 6.81 -14.52
CA ASP A 417 -4.69 8.23 -14.53
C ASP A 417 -3.74 9.05 -15.43
N GLY A 418 -4.31 9.87 -16.31
CA GLY A 418 -3.56 10.65 -17.30
C GLY A 418 -3.10 9.86 -18.52
N GLY A 419 -3.37 8.56 -18.57
CA GLY A 419 -3.26 7.73 -19.77
C GLY A 419 -1.82 7.42 -20.21
N LEU A 420 -1.68 7.02 -21.47
CA LEU A 420 -0.41 6.56 -22.06
C LEU A 420 0.69 7.62 -21.97
N PHE A 421 0.33 8.91 -22.04
CA PHE A 421 1.30 10.00 -21.88
C PHE A 421 1.99 9.93 -20.51
N VAL A 422 1.20 9.81 -19.43
CA VAL A 422 1.74 9.79 -18.06
C VAL A 422 2.55 8.53 -17.82
N THR A 423 2.04 7.36 -18.23
CA THR A 423 2.79 6.09 -18.15
C THR A 423 4.19 6.23 -18.75
N LEU A 424 4.30 6.74 -19.97
CA LEU A 424 5.60 6.89 -20.64
C LEU A 424 6.48 7.97 -20.01
N ALA A 425 5.87 9.07 -19.52
CA ALA A 425 6.60 10.11 -18.82
C ALA A 425 7.18 9.60 -17.49
N GLU A 426 6.39 8.89 -16.68
CA GLU A 426 6.84 8.30 -15.40
C GLU A 426 7.92 7.24 -15.59
N MET A 427 7.80 6.40 -16.63
CA MET A 427 8.86 5.48 -17.04
C MET A 427 10.16 6.22 -17.40
N ALA A 428 10.06 7.33 -18.13
CA ALA A 428 11.20 8.18 -18.47
C ALA A 428 11.81 8.86 -17.24
N PHE A 429 10.99 9.27 -16.25
CA PHE A 429 11.46 9.83 -14.99
C PHE A 429 12.24 8.78 -14.18
N ALA A 430 11.67 7.60 -13.97
CA ALA A 430 12.28 6.52 -13.21
C ALA A 430 13.60 6.04 -13.83
N GLY A 431 13.63 5.90 -15.16
CA GLY A 431 14.85 5.55 -15.90
C GLY A 431 15.86 6.70 -16.02
N HIS A 432 15.43 7.95 -15.82
CA HIS A 432 16.19 9.17 -16.10
C HIS A 432 16.73 9.19 -17.55
N VAL A 433 15.84 8.87 -18.51
CA VAL A 433 16.16 8.70 -19.93
C VAL A 433 15.24 9.52 -20.82
N GLY A 434 15.74 9.98 -21.98
CA GLY A 434 14.88 10.47 -23.05
C GLY A 434 14.20 9.33 -23.81
N ILE A 435 13.03 9.60 -24.38
CA ILE A 435 12.24 8.65 -25.17
C ILE A 435 11.74 9.27 -26.48
N ASP A 436 11.65 8.45 -27.53
CA ASP A 436 11.02 8.80 -28.81
C ASP A 436 9.87 7.82 -29.07
N VAL A 437 8.66 8.35 -29.07
CA VAL A 437 7.40 7.60 -29.11
C VAL A 437 6.69 7.90 -30.43
N ASP A 438 6.46 6.87 -31.25
CA ASP A 438 5.63 6.91 -32.44
C ASP A 438 4.24 6.34 -32.14
N LEU A 439 3.23 7.19 -32.26
CA LEU A 439 1.83 6.82 -32.09
C LEU A 439 1.21 6.27 -33.39
N ALA A 440 1.87 6.38 -34.55
CA ALA A 440 1.30 5.87 -35.81
C ALA A 440 0.87 4.38 -35.76
N PRO A 441 1.58 3.46 -35.06
CA PRO A 441 1.16 2.07 -34.93
C PRO A 441 -0.16 1.88 -34.16
N VAL A 442 -0.59 2.88 -33.38
CA VAL A 442 -1.78 2.82 -32.51
C VAL A 442 -2.85 3.86 -32.89
N LEU A 443 -2.62 4.62 -33.97
CA LEU A 443 -3.54 5.60 -34.54
C LEU A 443 -4.19 5.04 -35.82
N SER A 444 -5.37 5.57 -36.16
CA SER A 444 -5.95 5.32 -37.49
C SER A 444 -5.15 6.06 -38.58
N ALA A 445 -5.27 5.62 -39.83
CA ALA A 445 -4.40 6.03 -40.96
C ALA A 445 -4.33 7.55 -41.26
N SER A 446 -5.18 8.38 -40.66
CA SER A 446 -5.13 9.85 -40.78
C SER A 446 -5.20 10.52 -39.41
N VAL A 447 -4.08 11.05 -38.93
CA VAL A 447 -3.97 11.61 -37.58
C VAL A 447 -4.58 13.01 -37.51
N SER A 448 -5.67 13.14 -36.78
CA SER A 448 -6.17 14.43 -36.30
C SER A 448 -5.61 14.75 -34.92
N ASP A 449 -5.53 16.03 -34.55
CA ASP A 449 -5.16 16.44 -33.19
C ASP A 449 -6.06 15.81 -32.12
N SER A 450 -7.36 15.62 -32.43
CA SER A 450 -8.32 14.93 -31.55
C SER A 450 -7.88 13.50 -31.28
N GLU A 451 -7.50 12.79 -32.34
CA GLU A 451 -7.13 11.39 -32.24
C GLU A 451 -5.83 11.19 -31.45
N ALA A 452 -4.87 12.10 -31.63
CA ALA A 452 -3.64 12.11 -30.84
C ALA A 452 -3.92 12.35 -29.35
N ILE A 453 -4.73 13.36 -29.01
CA ILE A 453 -5.10 13.68 -27.62
C ILE A 453 -5.87 12.50 -27.00
N GLU A 454 -6.86 11.97 -27.71
CA GLU A 454 -7.62 10.80 -27.26
C GLU A 454 -6.71 9.59 -27.00
N THR A 455 -5.73 9.33 -27.87
CA THR A 455 -4.78 8.21 -27.72
C THR A 455 -3.84 8.40 -26.52
N LEU A 456 -3.37 9.64 -26.31
CA LEU A 456 -2.45 9.96 -25.22
C LEU A 456 -3.10 9.95 -23.84
N PHE A 457 -4.36 10.38 -23.73
CA PHE A 457 -4.99 10.73 -22.44
C PHE A 457 -6.23 9.91 -22.09
N ASN A 458 -6.61 8.91 -22.90
CA ASN A 458 -7.59 7.93 -22.44
C ASN A 458 -6.99 7.06 -21.33
N GLU A 459 -7.83 6.71 -20.37
CA GLU A 459 -7.49 5.92 -19.18
C GLU A 459 -8.10 4.53 -19.28
N GLU A 460 -8.09 3.98 -20.50
CA GLU A 460 -8.50 2.60 -20.74
C GLU A 460 -7.41 1.64 -20.23
N LEU A 461 -7.73 0.36 -20.08
CA LEU A 461 -6.78 -0.63 -19.58
C LEU A 461 -5.63 -0.87 -20.57
N GLY A 462 -4.41 -0.98 -20.06
CA GLY A 462 -3.24 -1.30 -20.86
C GLY A 462 -1.95 -1.20 -20.05
N ALA A 463 -0.83 -1.51 -20.68
CA ALA A 463 0.49 -1.38 -20.06
C ALA A 463 1.59 -1.22 -21.10
N VAL A 464 2.70 -0.60 -20.70
CA VAL A 464 3.91 -0.47 -21.49
C VAL A 464 4.99 -1.40 -20.94
N LEU A 465 5.61 -2.18 -21.82
CA LEU A 465 6.73 -3.06 -21.51
C LEU A 465 7.96 -2.59 -22.29
N GLN A 466 9.08 -2.39 -21.59
CA GLN A 466 10.37 -2.27 -22.25
C GLN A 466 10.95 -3.67 -22.45
N VAL A 467 11.35 -3.98 -23.68
CA VAL A 467 11.99 -5.25 -24.03
C VAL A 467 13.18 -4.98 -24.93
N THR A 468 14.12 -5.93 -25.01
CA THR A 468 15.16 -5.83 -26.03
C THR A 468 14.54 -5.94 -27.41
N LYS A 469 15.10 -5.23 -28.40
CA LYS A 469 14.61 -5.28 -29.78
C LYS A 469 14.64 -6.69 -30.37
N ALA A 470 15.61 -7.51 -29.93
CA ALA A 470 15.72 -8.90 -30.34
C ALA A 470 14.57 -9.78 -29.80
N GLN A 471 14.07 -9.50 -28.59
CA GLN A 471 13.00 -10.26 -27.94
C GLN A 471 11.59 -9.72 -28.24
N ALA A 472 11.48 -8.57 -28.94
CA ALA A 472 10.20 -7.90 -29.15
C ALA A 472 9.16 -8.79 -29.85
N ALA A 473 9.56 -9.50 -30.91
CA ALA A 473 8.66 -10.40 -31.63
C ALA A 473 8.22 -11.59 -30.76
N ASP A 474 9.15 -12.19 -30.02
CA ASP A 474 8.88 -13.31 -29.12
C ASP A 474 7.91 -12.90 -28.00
N VAL A 475 8.06 -11.71 -27.43
CA VAL A 475 7.15 -11.19 -26.40
C VAL A 475 5.74 -10.96 -26.95
N VAL A 476 5.62 -10.39 -28.15
CA VAL A 476 4.32 -10.24 -28.83
C VAL A 476 3.69 -11.62 -29.07
N GLU A 477 4.47 -12.59 -29.52
CA GLU A 477 4.00 -13.95 -29.76
C GLU A 477 3.56 -14.64 -28.47
N LEU A 478 4.31 -14.52 -27.38
CA LEU A 478 3.96 -15.09 -26.07
C LEU A 478 2.64 -14.52 -25.54
N LEU A 479 2.44 -13.20 -25.65
CA LEU A 479 1.18 -12.55 -25.29
C LEU A 479 0.03 -13.06 -26.18
N ALA A 480 0.26 -13.19 -27.48
CA ALA A 480 -0.72 -13.72 -28.43
C ALA A 480 -1.11 -15.17 -28.14
N GLN A 481 -0.13 -16.02 -27.86
CA GLN A 481 -0.35 -17.43 -27.49
C GLN A 481 -1.09 -17.56 -26.16
N ALA A 482 -0.90 -16.63 -25.23
CA ALA A 482 -1.64 -16.59 -23.97
C ALA A 482 -3.09 -16.13 -24.13
N GLY A 483 -3.44 -15.50 -25.26
CA GLY A 483 -4.80 -15.07 -25.59
C GLY A 483 -4.99 -13.55 -25.68
N VAL A 484 -3.93 -12.74 -25.62
CA VAL A 484 -4.02 -11.29 -25.89
C VAL A 484 -4.01 -11.08 -27.40
N PRO A 485 -5.04 -10.47 -28.02
CA PRO A 485 -5.05 -10.27 -29.47
C PRO A 485 -3.81 -9.53 -29.95
N ALA A 486 -3.04 -10.10 -30.88
CA ALA A 486 -1.78 -9.50 -31.35
C ALA A 486 -1.95 -8.08 -31.92
N VAL A 487 -3.13 -7.78 -32.49
CA VAL A 487 -3.49 -6.44 -32.99
C VAL A 487 -3.58 -5.37 -31.89
N GLN A 488 -3.66 -5.78 -30.63
CA GLN A 488 -3.65 -4.90 -29.46
C GLN A 488 -2.23 -4.63 -28.95
N ILE A 489 -1.19 -5.19 -29.56
CA ILE A 489 0.20 -5.03 -29.11
C ILE A 489 0.99 -4.29 -30.18
N GLY A 490 1.39 -3.06 -29.86
CA GLY A 490 2.12 -2.17 -30.78
C GLY A 490 3.51 -1.82 -30.24
N THR A 491 4.51 -1.76 -31.12
CA THR A 491 5.77 -1.07 -30.77
C THR A 491 5.53 0.44 -30.89
N VAL A 492 5.55 1.14 -29.76
CA VAL A 492 5.23 2.58 -29.69
C VAL A 492 6.43 3.47 -29.52
N GLY A 493 7.63 2.94 -29.24
CA GLY A 493 8.80 3.80 -29.11
C GLY A 493 10.07 3.11 -28.66
N CYS A 494 11.07 3.90 -28.30
CA CYS A 494 12.32 3.45 -27.71
C CYS A 494 12.95 4.54 -26.83
N THR A 495 13.96 4.15 -26.06
CA THR A 495 14.83 5.09 -25.35
C THR A 495 15.79 5.77 -26.33
N LEU A 496 16.07 7.06 -26.12
CA LEU A 496 17.05 7.81 -26.91
C LEU A 496 18.48 7.39 -26.55
N ALA A 497 19.14 6.67 -27.45
CA ALA A 497 20.46 6.08 -27.22
C ALA A 497 21.62 7.11 -27.21
N ASP A 498 21.39 8.31 -27.74
CA ASP A 498 22.36 9.41 -27.78
C ASP A 498 22.45 10.19 -26.46
N GLY A 499 21.62 9.84 -25.47
CA GLY A 499 21.57 10.51 -24.17
C GLY A 499 20.86 11.86 -24.19
N THR A 500 20.15 12.20 -25.26
CA THR A 500 19.37 13.43 -25.34
C THR A 500 18.23 13.42 -24.30
N ASP A 501 18.15 14.48 -23.47
CA ASP A 501 17.07 14.67 -22.49
C ASP A 501 15.79 15.19 -23.18
N ALA A 502 15.17 14.35 -24.02
CA ALA A 502 13.93 14.68 -24.73
C ALA A 502 12.88 13.60 -24.55
N VAL A 503 11.64 14.02 -24.30
CA VAL A 503 10.44 13.19 -24.38
C VAL A 503 9.67 13.64 -25.60
N ARG A 504 9.72 12.85 -26.66
CA ARG A 504 9.12 13.17 -27.96
C ARG A 504 7.97 12.22 -28.26
N PHE A 505 6.81 12.78 -28.60
CA PHE A 505 5.68 12.07 -29.18
C PHE A 505 5.47 12.53 -30.61
N ARG A 506 5.42 11.58 -31.54
CA ARG A 506 5.20 11.82 -32.96
C ARG A 506 4.16 10.86 -33.52
N ALA A 507 3.66 11.19 -34.71
CA ALA A 507 2.94 10.25 -35.56
C ALA A 507 3.63 10.18 -36.92
N GLY A 508 4.30 9.06 -37.19
CA GLY A 508 5.19 8.93 -38.33
C GLY A 508 6.29 9.99 -38.26
N HIS A 509 6.31 10.91 -39.21
CA HIS A 509 7.31 11.99 -39.26
C HIS A 509 6.86 13.31 -38.59
N SER A 510 5.60 13.41 -38.14
CA SER A 510 5.07 14.63 -37.54
C SER A 510 5.27 14.64 -36.03
N VAL A 511 6.03 15.59 -35.51
CA VAL A 511 6.19 15.77 -34.06
C VAL A 511 4.94 16.44 -33.51
N LEU A 512 4.27 15.75 -32.59
CA LEU A 512 3.03 16.21 -31.93
C LEU A 512 3.34 16.95 -30.64
N PHE A 513 4.32 16.46 -29.88
CA PHE A 513 4.77 17.05 -28.63
C PHE A 513 6.26 16.75 -28.40
N GLU A 514 6.98 17.75 -27.89
CA GLU A 514 8.35 17.60 -27.44
C GLU A 514 8.62 18.57 -26.28
N ALA A 515 9.27 18.04 -25.25
CA ALA A 515 9.77 18.76 -24.08
C ALA A 515 10.97 18.00 -23.49
N THR A 516 11.75 18.66 -22.64
CA THR A 516 12.77 17.96 -21.87
C THR A 516 12.12 17.12 -20.76
N ARG A 517 12.68 15.95 -20.46
CA ARG A 517 12.19 15.09 -19.38
C ARG A 517 12.28 15.83 -18.04
N SER A 518 13.37 16.53 -17.78
CA SER A 518 13.58 17.39 -16.59
C SER A 518 12.45 18.41 -16.40
N SER A 519 11.99 19.06 -17.48
CA SER A 519 10.87 20.00 -17.43
C SER A 519 9.56 19.32 -17.11
N LEU A 520 9.28 18.16 -17.71
CA LEU A 520 8.07 17.39 -17.42
C LEU A 520 8.05 16.89 -15.98
N TRP A 521 9.18 16.38 -15.49
CA TRP A 521 9.33 15.89 -14.14
C TRP A 521 9.13 17.01 -13.12
N SER A 522 9.71 18.19 -13.37
CA SER A 522 9.49 19.37 -12.51
C SER A 522 8.02 19.78 -12.44
N MET A 523 7.27 19.69 -13.55
CA MET A 523 5.82 19.96 -13.54
C MET A 523 5.05 18.92 -12.72
N TRP A 524 5.39 17.64 -12.89
CA TRP A 524 4.77 16.54 -12.16
C TRP A 524 5.07 16.58 -10.66
N ALA A 525 6.27 17.02 -10.27
CA ALA A 525 6.68 17.14 -8.87
C ALA A 525 6.15 18.40 -8.17
N GLU A 526 5.60 19.37 -8.91
CA GLU A 526 5.20 20.68 -8.36
C GLU A 526 4.18 20.51 -7.23
N THR A 527 3.20 19.62 -7.36
CA THR A 527 2.20 19.37 -6.30
C THR A 527 2.85 18.92 -5.00
N SER A 528 3.78 17.95 -5.05
CA SER A 528 4.52 17.48 -3.87
C SER A 528 5.33 18.62 -3.25
N PHE A 529 6.05 19.38 -4.08
CA PHE A 529 6.82 20.55 -3.62
C PHE A 529 5.95 21.59 -2.90
N ARG A 530 4.77 21.92 -3.45
CA ARG A 530 3.84 22.88 -2.82
C ARG A 530 3.32 22.35 -1.49
N MET A 531 2.94 21.07 -1.42
CA MET A 531 2.45 20.45 -0.19
C MET A 531 3.52 20.42 0.90
N GLN A 532 4.75 20.02 0.57
CA GLN A 532 5.87 20.04 1.50
C GLN A 532 6.22 21.47 1.92
N SER A 533 6.21 22.44 1.01
CA SER A 533 6.48 23.85 1.37
C SER A 533 5.46 24.44 2.35
N LEU A 534 4.23 23.93 2.34
CA LEU A 534 3.16 24.34 3.25
C LEU A 534 3.22 23.61 4.61
N ARG A 535 3.65 22.35 4.61
CA ARG A 535 3.64 21.46 5.80
C ARG A 535 4.97 21.44 6.55
N ASP A 536 6.08 21.45 5.83
CA ASP A 536 7.43 21.17 6.31
C ASP A 536 8.30 22.44 6.28
N HIS A 537 9.64 22.29 6.44
CA HIS A 537 10.55 23.41 6.30
C HIS A 537 10.68 23.83 4.82
N PRO A 538 10.27 25.04 4.42
CA PRO A 538 10.12 25.41 3.00
C PRO A 538 11.45 25.44 2.23
N GLN A 539 12.57 25.71 2.90
CA GLN A 539 13.88 25.65 2.26
C GLN A 539 14.26 24.21 1.88
N CYS A 540 13.93 23.22 2.71
CA CYS A 540 14.22 21.81 2.42
C CYS A 540 13.38 21.32 1.24
N ALA A 541 12.10 21.69 1.20
CA ALA A 541 11.24 21.41 0.04
C ALA A 541 11.77 22.04 -1.26
N ALA A 542 12.30 23.27 -1.18
CA ALA A 542 12.91 23.94 -2.32
C ALA A 542 14.22 23.27 -2.77
N GLU A 543 15.06 22.82 -1.84
CA GLU A 543 16.29 22.06 -2.13
C GLU A 543 15.97 20.73 -2.82
N GLU A 544 14.99 19.97 -2.31
CA GLU A 544 14.51 18.72 -2.95
C GLU A 544 14.02 18.98 -4.38
N PHE A 545 13.19 20.01 -4.59
CA PHE A 545 12.65 20.33 -5.90
C PHE A 545 13.71 20.79 -6.91
N GLN A 546 14.75 21.51 -6.46
CA GLN A 546 15.83 22.00 -7.32
C GLN A 546 16.68 20.88 -7.93
N LEU A 547 16.77 19.71 -7.26
CA LEU A 547 17.51 18.55 -7.79
C LEU A 547 16.94 18.06 -9.14
N LEU A 548 15.64 18.28 -9.38
CA LEU A 548 14.96 17.87 -10.61
C LEU A 548 15.34 18.72 -11.83
N GLN A 549 15.96 19.87 -11.60
CA GLN A 549 16.30 20.85 -12.64
C GLN A 549 17.73 20.67 -13.18
N THR A 550 18.47 19.66 -12.69
CA THR A 550 19.86 19.43 -13.08
C THR A 550 20.08 18.00 -13.58
N ASP A 551 20.61 17.87 -14.80
CA ASP A 551 21.05 16.57 -15.34
C ASP A 551 22.40 16.11 -14.76
N ALA A 552 22.99 16.88 -13.84
CA ALA A 552 24.18 16.47 -13.12
C ALA A 552 23.88 15.39 -12.08
N ASP A 553 22.61 15.25 -11.64
CA ASP A 553 22.23 14.19 -10.72
C ASP A 553 22.42 12.81 -11.38
N ARG A 554 23.26 12.04 -10.73
CA ARG A 554 23.72 10.74 -11.18
C ARG A 554 23.01 9.59 -10.47
N GLY A 555 22.06 9.91 -9.59
CA GLY A 555 21.33 8.99 -8.73
C GLY A 555 22.23 8.34 -7.67
N LEU A 556 21.63 7.48 -6.86
CA LEU A 556 22.32 6.63 -5.90
C LEU A 556 23.36 5.73 -6.60
N ARG A 557 24.59 5.75 -6.08
CA ARG A 557 25.73 4.96 -6.59
C ARG A 557 26.55 4.41 -5.45
N TYR A 558 27.07 3.20 -5.64
CA TYR A 558 27.96 2.55 -4.68
C TYR A 558 29.41 2.63 -5.18
N SER A 559 30.30 3.17 -4.35
CA SER A 559 31.75 3.08 -4.53
C SER A 559 32.32 2.22 -3.41
N LEU A 560 32.56 0.94 -3.72
CA LEU A 560 32.96 -0.04 -2.72
C LEU A 560 34.48 0.00 -2.52
N THR A 561 34.93 0.17 -1.27
CA THR A 561 36.35 0.13 -0.88
C THR A 561 36.79 -1.27 -0.43
N PHE A 562 35.88 -2.24 -0.49
CA PHE A 562 36.09 -3.65 -0.15
C PHE A 562 35.28 -4.53 -1.11
N ASP A 563 35.60 -5.82 -1.13
CA ASP A 563 34.86 -6.83 -1.90
C ASP A 563 33.84 -7.53 -0.97
N PRO A 564 32.52 -7.35 -1.19
CA PRO A 564 31.50 -8.00 -0.38
C PRO A 564 31.59 -9.53 -0.37
N SER A 565 32.08 -10.14 -1.47
CA SER A 565 32.25 -11.59 -1.55
C SER A 565 33.35 -12.11 -0.61
N GLN A 566 34.36 -11.28 -0.35
CA GLN A 566 35.43 -11.60 0.62
C GLN A 566 34.94 -11.47 2.07
N MET A 567 33.99 -10.56 2.34
CA MET A 567 33.41 -10.43 3.68
C MET A 567 32.58 -11.66 4.08
N ALA A 568 31.90 -12.30 3.12
CA ALA A 568 31.16 -13.54 3.37
C ALA A 568 32.08 -14.66 3.88
N ALA A 569 33.36 -14.69 3.46
CA ALA A 569 34.34 -15.65 3.93
C ALA A 569 34.84 -15.38 5.37
N LEU A 570 34.59 -14.19 5.92
CA LEU A 570 34.92 -13.85 7.31
C LEU A 570 33.85 -14.33 8.30
N ILE A 571 32.66 -14.68 7.81
CA ILE A 571 31.59 -15.22 8.65
C ILE A 571 32.00 -16.63 9.08
N PRO A 572 32.09 -16.91 10.41
CA PRO A 572 32.43 -18.25 10.88
C PRO A 572 31.40 -19.26 10.35
N PRO A 573 31.82 -20.46 9.90
CA PRO A 573 30.86 -21.52 9.59
C PRO A 573 30.04 -21.85 10.83
N GLU A 574 28.81 -22.34 10.63
CA GLU A 574 27.97 -22.78 11.75
C GLU A 574 28.76 -23.72 12.67
N PRO A 575 28.70 -23.53 14.00
CA PRO A 575 29.47 -24.36 14.90
C PRO A 575 29.11 -25.84 14.68
N SER A 576 30.12 -26.71 14.65
CA SER A 576 29.90 -28.15 14.79
C SER A 576 29.09 -28.43 16.07
N ALA A 577 28.29 -29.50 16.10
CA ALA A 577 27.51 -29.88 17.28
C ALA A 577 28.36 -29.82 18.56
N GLY A 578 28.11 -28.81 19.41
CA GLY A 578 28.86 -28.54 20.65
C GLY A 578 29.72 -27.25 20.68
N GLY A 579 29.88 -26.51 19.58
CA GLY A 579 30.50 -25.19 19.57
C GLY A 579 29.53 -24.07 19.94
N SER A 580 30.00 -23.00 20.60
CA SER A 580 29.17 -21.88 21.06
C SER A 580 29.41 -20.61 20.23
N ARG A 581 28.33 -19.93 19.81
CA ARG A 581 28.42 -18.61 19.18
C ARG A 581 28.53 -17.52 20.24
N PRO A 582 29.26 -16.42 19.97
CA PRO A 582 29.28 -15.27 20.88
C PRO A 582 27.88 -14.69 21.03
N ARG A 583 27.48 -14.37 22.26
CA ARG A 583 26.15 -13.82 22.55
C ARG A 583 26.16 -12.29 22.43
N VAL A 584 25.16 -11.77 21.74
CA VAL A 584 24.88 -10.33 21.64
C VAL A 584 23.50 -10.02 22.25
N ALA A 585 23.45 -9.02 23.12
CA ALA A 585 22.20 -8.51 23.65
C ALA A 585 21.56 -7.58 22.62
N VAL A 586 20.48 -8.03 21.98
CA VAL A 586 19.62 -7.18 21.16
C VAL A 586 18.67 -6.48 22.12
N LEU A 587 19.09 -5.29 22.55
CA LEU A 587 18.48 -4.56 23.63
C LEU A 587 17.30 -3.74 23.10
N ARG A 588 16.15 -3.88 23.75
CA ARG A 588 14.93 -3.13 23.41
C ARG A 588 14.15 -2.64 24.63
N GLU A 589 13.40 -1.58 24.44
CA GLU A 589 12.46 -0.98 25.40
C GLU A 589 11.04 -0.92 24.80
N GLN A 590 10.02 -0.64 25.60
CA GLN A 590 8.66 -0.45 25.08
C GLN A 590 8.61 0.63 23.98
N GLY A 591 7.97 0.30 22.86
CA GLY A 591 7.88 1.18 21.67
C GLY A 591 9.01 1.00 20.65
N VAL A 592 10.05 0.23 20.97
CA VAL A 592 11.06 -0.20 20.00
C VAL A 592 10.45 -1.20 19.00
N ASN A 593 10.79 -1.08 17.71
CA ASN A 593 10.18 -1.86 16.62
C ASN A 593 11.18 -2.44 15.61
N SER A 594 12.49 -2.19 15.74
CA SER A 594 13.52 -2.70 14.80
C SER A 594 14.45 -3.79 15.37
N HIS A 595 13.95 -4.57 16.33
CA HIS A 595 14.76 -5.56 17.04
C HIS A 595 14.95 -6.86 16.24
N ALA A 596 13.99 -7.23 15.39
CA ALA A 596 14.01 -8.52 14.68
C ALA A 596 15.05 -8.51 13.54
N GLU A 597 15.08 -7.46 12.72
CA GLU A 597 16.05 -7.26 11.66
C GLU A 597 17.48 -7.08 12.21
N MET A 598 17.64 -6.41 13.37
CA MET A 598 18.92 -6.32 14.05
C MET A 598 19.40 -7.69 14.54
N ALA A 599 18.50 -8.47 15.18
CA ALA A 599 18.82 -9.82 15.62
C ALA A 599 19.23 -10.71 14.44
N TYR A 600 18.53 -10.60 13.32
CA TYR A 600 18.86 -11.33 12.11
C TYR A 600 20.21 -10.91 11.52
N ALA A 601 20.55 -9.62 11.49
CA ALA A 601 21.85 -9.15 11.01
C ALA A 601 23.01 -9.75 11.85
N PHE A 602 22.87 -9.75 13.18
CA PHE A 602 23.86 -10.39 14.07
C PHE A 602 23.89 -11.91 13.90
N TYR A 603 22.74 -12.55 13.70
CA TYR A 603 22.67 -13.96 13.40
C TYR A 603 23.40 -14.30 12.08
N GLN A 604 23.25 -13.49 11.03
CA GLN A 604 24.02 -13.68 9.79
C GLN A 604 25.52 -13.46 10.00
N ALA A 605 25.92 -12.63 10.96
CA ALA A 605 27.32 -12.39 11.32
C ALA A 605 27.93 -13.44 12.27
N GLY A 606 27.21 -14.51 12.63
CA GLY A 606 27.73 -15.59 13.46
C GLY A 606 27.49 -15.44 14.97
N PHE A 607 26.63 -14.53 15.41
CA PHE A 607 26.29 -14.35 16.83
C PHE A 607 25.03 -15.14 17.23
N ASP A 608 24.92 -15.47 18.51
CA ASP A 608 23.66 -15.81 19.16
C ASP A 608 22.98 -14.51 19.61
N ALA A 609 22.02 -14.04 18.82
CA ALA A 609 21.23 -12.85 19.12
C ALA A 609 20.18 -13.17 20.19
N VAL A 610 20.22 -12.44 21.30
CA VAL A 610 19.30 -12.64 22.43
C VAL A 610 18.40 -11.43 22.57
N ASP A 611 17.09 -11.64 22.58
CA ASP A 611 16.10 -10.61 22.93
C ASP A 611 16.26 -10.20 24.40
N VAL A 612 16.80 -9.01 24.64
CA VAL A 612 16.94 -8.44 25.99
C VAL A 612 16.03 -7.23 26.11
N HIS A 613 14.88 -7.42 26.76
CA HIS A 613 14.01 -6.30 27.06
C HIS A 613 14.50 -5.58 28.32
N MET A 614 14.30 -4.28 28.41
CA MET A 614 14.66 -3.51 29.61
C MET A 614 14.00 -4.03 30.89
N THR A 615 12.87 -4.73 30.82
CA THR A 615 12.28 -5.42 31.99
C THR A 615 13.19 -6.48 32.55
N ASP A 616 13.91 -7.19 31.69
CA ASP A 616 14.77 -8.29 32.10
C ASP A 616 15.99 -7.75 32.83
N VAL A 617 16.54 -6.63 32.36
CA VAL A 617 17.65 -5.94 33.04
C VAL A 617 17.18 -5.32 34.36
N LEU A 618 16.05 -4.61 34.35
CA LEU A 618 15.54 -3.93 35.54
C LEU A 618 15.06 -4.89 36.64
N ALA A 619 14.61 -6.09 36.27
CA ALA A 619 14.18 -7.12 37.19
C ALA A 619 15.27 -8.20 37.45
N GLU A 620 16.51 -7.92 37.05
CA GLU A 620 17.68 -8.79 37.28
C GLU A 620 17.53 -10.22 36.71
N ARG A 621 16.68 -10.40 35.69
CA ARG A 621 16.53 -11.68 34.97
C ARG A 621 17.66 -11.92 33.97
N VAL A 622 18.32 -10.85 33.56
CA VAL A 622 19.44 -10.86 32.62
C VAL A 622 20.57 -10.01 33.20
N ASP A 623 21.77 -10.58 33.20
CA ASP A 623 23.03 -9.89 33.52
C ASP A 623 23.79 -9.57 32.22
N LEU A 624 24.13 -8.30 31.99
CA LEU A 624 24.88 -7.87 30.81
C LEU A 624 26.31 -8.45 30.76
N ALA A 625 26.85 -8.96 31.88
CA ALA A 625 28.17 -9.60 31.91
C ALA A 625 28.27 -10.86 31.04
N GLN A 626 27.13 -11.51 30.72
CA GLN A 626 27.11 -12.72 29.89
C GLN A 626 27.26 -12.46 28.38
N PHE A 627 27.29 -11.19 27.94
CA PHE A 627 27.37 -10.81 26.53
C PHE A 627 28.73 -10.21 26.20
N VAL A 628 29.18 -10.42 24.96
CA VAL A 628 30.34 -9.73 24.39
C VAL A 628 29.93 -8.54 23.52
N GLY A 629 28.66 -8.50 23.10
CA GLY A 629 28.09 -7.42 22.30
C GLY A 629 26.77 -6.91 22.87
N LEU A 630 26.50 -5.63 22.67
CA LEU A 630 25.21 -5.02 22.96
C LEU A 630 24.77 -4.16 21.77
N ALA A 631 23.53 -4.30 21.34
CA ALA A 631 22.93 -3.47 20.30
C ALA A 631 21.66 -2.80 20.83
N ALA A 632 21.69 -1.47 21.00
CA ALA A 632 20.49 -0.69 21.27
C ALA A 632 19.76 -0.45 19.95
N VAL A 633 18.54 -0.96 19.82
CA VAL A 633 17.86 -1.02 18.52
C VAL A 633 16.86 0.12 18.30
N GLY A 634 16.61 0.44 17.03
CA GLY A 634 15.77 1.55 16.59
C GLY A 634 14.27 1.36 16.86
N GLY A 635 13.57 2.49 16.85
CA GLY A 635 12.12 2.60 17.00
C GLY A 635 11.71 3.81 17.84
N PHE A 636 10.47 3.81 18.33
CA PHE A 636 9.87 4.93 19.04
C PHE A 636 9.72 4.61 20.53
N SER A 637 10.85 4.45 21.23
CA SER A 637 10.81 4.12 22.66
C SER A 637 10.01 5.17 23.43
N TYR A 638 8.98 4.76 24.17
CA TYR A 638 8.00 5.67 24.82
C TYR A 638 7.34 6.69 23.87
N GLY A 639 7.25 6.41 22.57
CA GLY A 639 6.71 7.33 21.57
C GLY A 639 7.55 8.60 21.40
N ASP A 640 8.85 8.56 21.74
CA ASP A 640 9.79 9.69 21.75
C ASP A 640 9.35 10.89 22.62
N VAL A 641 8.40 10.66 23.52
CA VAL A 641 7.95 11.66 24.50
C VAL A 641 9.13 11.99 25.43
N LEU A 642 9.29 13.28 25.74
CA LEU A 642 10.44 13.86 26.46
C LEU A 642 11.76 13.84 25.69
N GLY A 643 11.72 13.54 24.38
CA GLY A 643 12.87 13.47 23.47
C GLY A 643 13.23 12.02 23.13
N ALA A 644 13.53 11.77 21.85
CA ALA A 644 13.89 10.44 21.35
C ALA A 644 15.03 9.81 22.17
N GLY A 645 14.82 8.56 22.62
CA GLY A 645 15.75 7.81 23.46
C GLY A 645 15.91 8.31 24.91
N ALA A 646 15.36 9.47 25.28
CA ALA A 646 15.59 10.06 26.61
C ALA A 646 14.91 9.26 27.73
N GLY A 647 13.70 8.76 27.50
CA GLY A 647 12.98 7.92 28.46
C GLY A 647 13.75 6.64 28.77
N TRP A 648 14.25 5.97 27.74
CA TRP A 648 15.05 4.75 27.85
C TRP A 648 16.38 4.99 28.56
N ALA A 649 17.14 6.01 28.14
CA ALA A 649 18.42 6.33 28.79
C ALA A 649 18.22 6.69 30.27
N LYS A 650 17.19 7.48 30.60
CA LYS A 650 16.89 7.84 31.99
C LYS A 650 16.41 6.66 32.83
N SER A 651 15.65 5.71 32.26
CA SER A 651 15.23 4.51 32.99
C SER A 651 16.44 3.67 33.45
N ILE A 652 17.50 3.60 32.62
CA ILE A 652 18.79 3.01 32.99
C ILE A 652 19.49 3.84 34.07
N LEU A 653 19.68 5.14 33.84
CA LEU A 653 20.48 6.01 34.72
C LEU A 653 19.88 6.16 36.14
N LEU A 654 18.56 6.13 36.25
CA LEU A 654 17.83 6.28 37.51
C LEU A 654 17.67 4.95 38.27
N SER A 655 17.92 3.81 37.64
CA SER A 655 18.00 2.51 38.30
C SER A 655 19.44 2.23 38.74
N PRO A 656 19.74 2.17 40.06
CA PRO A 656 21.11 1.91 40.53
C PRO A 656 21.68 0.61 39.97
N HIS A 657 20.87 -0.43 39.88
CA HIS A 657 21.26 -1.75 39.38
C HIS A 657 21.54 -1.73 37.87
N ALA A 658 20.59 -1.25 37.06
CA ALA A 658 20.79 -1.20 35.61
C ALA A 658 21.99 -0.30 35.27
N ARG A 659 22.08 0.89 35.86
CA ARG A 659 23.22 1.79 35.68
C ARG A 659 24.56 1.09 35.97
N ALA A 660 24.65 0.32 37.05
CA ALA A 660 25.86 -0.43 37.39
C ALA A 660 26.18 -1.50 36.34
N GLN A 661 25.20 -2.28 35.89
CA GLN A 661 25.40 -3.29 34.83
C GLN A 661 25.91 -2.67 33.52
N PHE A 662 25.28 -1.59 33.04
CA PHE A 662 25.71 -0.92 31.81
C PHE A 662 27.11 -0.31 31.96
N ALA A 663 27.40 0.35 33.09
CA ALA A 663 28.73 0.89 33.35
C ALA A 663 29.80 -0.20 33.37
N ALA A 664 29.53 -1.34 34.00
CA ALA A 664 30.44 -2.48 34.03
C ALA A 664 30.65 -3.08 32.62
N PHE A 665 29.60 -3.20 31.81
CA PHE A 665 29.69 -3.66 30.42
C PHE A 665 30.60 -2.76 29.56
N PHE A 666 30.45 -1.44 29.67
CA PHE A 666 31.26 -0.48 28.91
C PHE A 666 32.71 -0.33 29.42
N GLN A 667 33.00 -0.74 30.65
CA GLN A 667 34.36 -0.72 31.21
C GLN A 667 35.20 -1.95 30.83
N ARG A 668 34.55 -3.00 30.32
CA ARG A 668 35.22 -4.20 29.82
C ARG A 668 35.99 -3.90 28.53
N SER A 669 37.12 -4.56 28.33
CA SER A 669 37.98 -4.39 27.15
C SER A 669 37.71 -5.42 26.04
N ASP A 670 36.86 -6.40 26.32
CA ASP A 670 36.46 -7.49 25.43
C ASP A 670 35.03 -7.31 24.89
N THR A 671 34.42 -6.14 25.08
CA THR A 671 33.04 -5.85 24.68
C THR A 671 32.96 -4.87 23.51
N PHE A 672 31.88 -4.96 22.74
CA PHE A 672 31.49 -3.94 21.77
C PHE A 672 30.04 -3.49 21.99
N ALA A 673 29.73 -2.29 21.52
CA ALA A 673 28.37 -1.76 21.52
C ALA A 673 28.03 -1.10 20.19
N LEU A 674 26.77 -1.24 19.79
CA LEU A 674 26.14 -0.58 18.64
C LEU A 674 24.86 0.11 19.14
N GLY A 675 24.56 1.31 18.64
CA GLY A 675 23.36 2.07 19.00
C GLY A 675 22.97 3.03 17.90
#